data_AF-A0A6A9V1B5-F1
#
_entry.id   AF-A0A6A9V1B5-F1
#
_cell.length_a   1.000
_cell.length_b   1.000
_cell.length_c   1.000
_cell.angle_alpha   90.00
_cell.angle_beta   90.00
_cell.angle_gamma   90.00
#
_symmetry.space_group_name_H-M   'P 1'
#
loop_
_entity.id
_entity.type
_entity.pdbx_description
1 polymer ?
#
loop_
_entity_poly.entity_id
_entity_poly.type
_entity_poly.pdbx_seq_one_letter_code
_entity_poly.pdbx_strand_id
1 'polypeptide(L)'
;MHLKSLTLRGFKSFASATSLQFEPGITCVVGPNGSGKSNVVDALAWVMGEQGAKSLRGGKMEDVIFAGTSARAPLGRAEVVLTIDNSDGALPIEYTEVTVARTMFRNGGSEYAINGQPARLLDVQELLSDSGIGREMHVIVGQGQLDSILTATPEGRRGFIEEAAGVLKHRKRKEKALRKLEGCEGNLDRLGDLLGEVRRQLKPLGRQAEVARKAAVVQAEVRDARARLLADDLLQATLEMQGDDADEARTRARRAEVEAALASARQEETEQEEALRAAGRALGASQETWYALAGLRERVASTISIARERVRHAAAARPDERTGRDPEQLDAEAEQVGRQEAELREESAAAAAALQRASDHRAEQEQAHTEADRRLAALVRAAADRREGLARLRGQVASLRSRAEAAGEEIGRLTAAREQARQKSAEAARAFTALEATVAGLDAGEVGLDQEHEEAAEALQQLREEQAGLVAAEQAAQQQRAAAAARAEALRSGLERKDAGAALLAAGERLDGVLGSVATLVGVEPGWEQAVSAALGAAADAVVVDGVDAAVQAVEHLRGDDLGRADLLLGGGPDGADVPGPAPAGGRWAVELVSGDTLRPALTRLLAGVVVVADLPAARALVAEHPELTAVTRDGDVLSRWRAAGGTGSGQSLIEVQAAVDEAEEQVVQRQHECDRLRFAMAELAERLAEATHRADAALARLHESDASMAAVAEELGQLSQNARAAEGEAERLGRAITAAEQARDRDLAGLAELEQRLALAEQETDEEEPDPTERDRLAESARLARAAEMEARLALRTVEERVRALAGRAESLRRAAAAERAAREKARQRREQLLREGREAEAVAQAAGWLLERVEESHRAATAQRAAAEQARSDAERELAGVRSRARELAAELQRLVDTAHRDELARAQQRMRIEQLAERAMTELGLGSEVLLAEFGPENPVPVLTRPDGTALTEDDEVPEPVPFVRAEQEKRLRAAERNLAVLGKVNPLALEEFEALQERHAFLAEQLEDLRRTRQDLLDIIAEVDTRVQQVFAEAYADVERAFERVFARLFPGGEGRLVLTEPGQWLTTGVDVEARPAGKKVKRLSLLSGGERSLVAVAFLVSLFMARPSPFYILDEVEAALDDTNLGRLLEIYEELRSTSQLLVITHQKRTMEIADALYGVTMRGDGVSAVISQRLRETEPVA
;
A
#
# COMPACT_ATOMS: atom_id res chain seq x y z
N MET A 1 25.08 -1.22 -17.73
CA MET A 1 24.34 -1.17 -16.47
C MET A 1 23.86 0.25 -16.25
N HIS A 2 22.57 0.46 -16.02
CA HIS A 2 22.04 1.79 -15.67
C HIS A 2 20.79 1.66 -14.79
N LEU A 3 20.43 2.72 -14.06
CA LEU A 3 19.13 2.78 -13.40
C LEU A 3 18.06 2.95 -14.48
N LYS A 4 17.02 2.10 -14.46
CA LYS A 4 15.96 2.09 -15.47
C LYS A 4 14.66 2.68 -14.95
N SER A 5 14.26 2.35 -13.72
CA SER A 5 13.14 3.03 -13.05
C SER A 5 13.20 3.01 -11.53
N LEU A 6 12.56 3.99 -10.90
CA LEU A 6 12.35 4.09 -9.46
C LEU A 6 10.87 4.35 -9.19
N THR A 7 10.22 3.44 -8.47
CA THR A 7 8.82 3.59 -8.02
C THR A 7 8.77 3.79 -6.52
N LEU A 8 8.16 4.89 -6.09
CA LEU A 8 7.94 5.25 -4.68
C LEU A 8 6.45 5.14 -4.35
N ARG A 9 6.11 4.53 -3.20
CA ARG A 9 4.73 4.43 -2.71
C ARG A 9 4.67 4.59 -1.20
N GLY A 10 4.01 5.64 -0.73
CA GLY A 10 3.92 5.97 0.70
C GLY A 10 5.24 6.43 1.32
N PHE A 11 6.27 6.70 0.51
CA PHE A 11 7.59 7.13 0.97
C PHE A 11 7.64 8.65 1.15
N LYS A 12 7.86 9.10 2.39
CA LYS A 12 7.88 10.52 2.79
C LYS A 12 6.69 11.29 2.21
N SER A 13 6.90 12.23 1.29
CA SER A 13 5.84 13.06 0.69
C SER A 13 5.11 12.42 -0.51
N PHE A 14 5.55 11.25 -0.97
CA PHE A 14 4.95 10.53 -2.11
C PHE A 14 3.84 9.59 -1.64
N ALA A 15 2.67 10.15 -1.33
CA ALA A 15 1.51 9.40 -0.83
C ALA A 15 0.81 8.54 -1.90
N SER A 16 0.98 8.85 -3.19
CA SER A 16 0.55 8.02 -4.32
C SER A 16 1.73 7.24 -4.90
N ALA A 17 1.46 6.08 -5.51
CA ALA A 17 2.47 5.37 -6.30
C ALA A 17 2.97 6.28 -7.43
N THR A 18 4.28 6.53 -7.44
CA THR A 18 4.94 7.51 -8.30
C THR A 18 6.17 6.86 -8.92
N SER A 19 6.20 6.70 -10.25
CA SER A 19 7.32 6.08 -10.96
C SER A 19 8.10 7.12 -11.76
N LEU A 20 9.43 7.03 -11.71
CA LEU A 20 10.37 7.78 -12.52
C LEU A 20 11.10 6.79 -13.44
N GLN A 21 11.17 7.07 -14.74
CA GLN A 21 11.92 6.28 -15.72
C GLN A 21 13.22 7.02 -16.05
N PHE A 22 14.36 6.39 -15.82
CA PHE A 22 15.66 7.03 -16.00
C PHE A 22 16.29 6.57 -17.32
N GLU A 23 16.63 7.53 -18.18
CA GLU A 23 17.33 7.28 -19.43
C GLU A 23 18.85 7.24 -19.19
N PRO A 24 19.64 6.57 -20.04
CA PRO A 24 21.08 6.84 -20.15
C PRO A 24 21.37 8.31 -20.43
N GLY A 25 22.47 8.85 -19.88
CA GLY A 25 22.84 10.26 -19.99
C GLY A 25 22.49 11.08 -18.74
N ILE A 26 22.14 12.36 -18.90
CA ILE A 26 21.89 13.31 -17.81
C ILE A 26 20.39 13.47 -17.55
N THR A 27 19.93 13.03 -16.39
CA THR A 27 18.57 13.25 -15.89
C THR A 27 18.57 14.29 -14.75
N CYS A 28 17.93 15.43 -14.96
CA CYS A 28 17.85 16.51 -13.96
C CYS A 28 16.49 16.50 -13.23
N VAL A 29 16.52 16.45 -11.89
CA VAL A 29 15.33 16.50 -11.02
C VAL A 29 15.18 17.92 -10.46
N VAL A 30 14.05 18.55 -10.73
CA VAL A 30 13.85 20.00 -10.55
C VAL A 30 12.54 20.31 -9.84
N GLY A 31 12.39 21.50 -9.27
CA GLY A 31 11.18 21.92 -8.57
C GLY A 31 11.41 22.92 -7.44
N PRO A 32 10.33 23.55 -6.93
CA PRO A 32 10.43 24.56 -5.87
C PRO A 32 10.97 23.98 -4.56
N ASN A 33 11.48 24.84 -3.68
CA ASN A 33 12.05 24.40 -2.41
C ASN A 33 10.95 23.84 -1.50
N GLY A 34 11.24 22.70 -0.87
CA GLY A 34 10.25 21.92 -0.10
C GLY A 34 9.36 20.99 -0.92
N SER A 35 9.43 20.96 -2.27
CA SER A 35 8.50 20.15 -3.09
C SER A 35 8.64 18.62 -2.96
N GLY A 36 9.69 18.14 -2.27
CA GLY A 36 10.02 16.73 -2.11
C GLY A 36 11.22 16.24 -2.93
N LYS A 37 11.94 17.12 -3.65
CA LYS A 37 13.10 16.76 -4.51
C LYS A 37 14.04 15.72 -3.88
N SER A 38 14.71 16.07 -2.77
CA SER A 38 15.71 15.20 -2.13
C SER A 38 15.12 13.92 -1.53
N ASN A 39 13.80 13.79 -1.37
CA ASN A 39 13.18 12.52 -0.97
C ASN A 39 13.37 11.44 -2.06
N VAL A 40 13.64 11.82 -3.33
CA VAL A 40 13.99 10.88 -4.41
C VAL A 40 15.40 10.29 -4.18
N VAL A 41 16.37 11.12 -3.77
CA VAL A 41 17.73 10.68 -3.40
C VAL A 41 17.71 9.86 -2.12
N ASP A 42 16.95 10.28 -1.11
CA ASP A 42 16.77 9.52 0.12
C ASP A 42 16.15 8.14 -0.16
N ALA A 43 15.23 8.02 -1.13
CA ALA A 43 14.64 6.75 -1.54
C ALA A 43 15.65 5.83 -2.24
N LEU A 44 16.50 6.38 -3.12
CA LEU A 44 17.59 5.65 -3.79
C LEU A 44 18.62 5.12 -2.77
N ALA A 45 19.07 5.96 -1.83
CA ALA A 45 19.95 5.54 -0.75
C ALA A 45 19.31 4.45 0.13
N TRP A 46 18.02 4.60 0.44
CA TRP A 46 17.27 3.68 1.29
C TRP A 46 17.07 2.30 0.67
N VAL A 47 16.72 2.20 -0.63
CA VAL A 47 16.53 0.91 -1.31
C VAL A 47 17.87 0.19 -1.56
N MET A 48 18.95 0.93 -1.79
CA MET A 48 20.32 0.38 -1.89
C MET A 48 20.96 0.01 -0.53
N GLY A 49 20.21 0.10 0.58
CA GLY A 49 20.57 -0.55 1.84
C GLY A 49 21.00 0.35 3.00
N GLU A 50 20.84 1.68 2.89
CA GLU A 50 21.11 2.61 4.00
C GLU A 50 20.23 2.32 5.23
N GLN A 51 20.81 2.34 6.43
CA GLN A 51 20.17 2.04 7.71
C GLN A 51 20.13 3.23 8.69
N GLY A 52 20.92 4.27 8.46
CA GLY A 52 21.00 5.44 9.34
C GLY A 52 19.84 6.40 9.11
N ALA A 53 18.81 6.38 9.98
CA ALA A 53 17.68 7.33 9.90
C ALA A 53 18.12 8.81 9.76
N LYS A 54 19.26 9.18 10.36
CA LYS A 54 19.86 10.52 10.28
C LYS A 54 20.36 10.91 8.87
N SER A 55 20.91 9.98 8.08
CA SER A 55 21.34 10.30 6.70
C SER A 55 20.12 10.54 5.81
N LEU A 56 19.07 9.74 6.03
CA LEU A 56 17.72 9.88 5.45
C LEU A 56 16.91 11.04 6.06
N ARG A 57 17.56 12.01 6.72
CA ARG A 57 16.96 13.25 7.27
C ARG A 57 15.78 13.02 8.25
N GLY A 58 15.75 11.87 8.94
CA GLY A 58 14.73 11.47 9.92
C GLY A 58 15.29 11.21 11.32
N GLY A 59 14.40 11.03 12.31
CA GLY A 59 14.74 10.66 13.68
C GLY A 59 14.69 9.14 13.93
N LYS A 60 13.75 8.46 13.28
CA LYS A 60 13.56 7.00 13.27
C LYS A 60 13.46 6.47 11.85
N MET A 61 13.62 5.15 11.68
CA MET A 61 13.35 4.48 10.40
C MET A 61 11.86 4.40 10.04
N GLU A 62 10.96 4.57 11.00
CA GLU A 62 9.51 4.73 10.78
C GLU A 62 9.17 6.02 10.02
N ASP A 63 10.00 7.07 10.14
CA ASP A 63 9.75 8.42 9.60
C ASP A 63 9.83 8.48 8.05
N VAL A 64 10.21 7.37 7.40
CA VAL A 64 10.14 7.23 5.93
C VAL A 64 8.71 7.01 5.42
N ILE A 65 7.75 6.71 6.31
CA ILE A 65 6.35 6.46 5.95
C ILE A 65 5.55 7.77 5.95
N PHE A 66 4.74 7.99 4.91
CA PHE A 66 3.86 9.18 4.78
C PHE A 66 2.98 9.37 6.03
N ALA A 67 3.25 10.47 6.74
CA ALA A 67 2.63 10.81 8.02
C ALA A 67 1.20 11.38 7.91
N GLY A 68 0.69 11.58 6.69
CA GLY A 68 -0.61 12.21 6.45
C GLY A 68 -0.53 13.74 6.29
N THR A 69 -1.59 14.31 5.75
CA THR A 69 -1.83 15.76 5.65
C THR A 69 -3.29 16.08 5.98
N SER A 70 -3.66 17.35 6.04
CA SER A 70 -5.04 17.78 6.34
C SER A 70 -6.11 17.25 5.37
N ALA A 71 -5.71 16.83 4.17
CA ALA A 71 -6.61 16.27 3.14
C ALA A 71 -6.44 14.75 2.93
N ARG A 72 -5.42 14.10 3.52
CA ARG A 72 -5.08 12.70 3.20
C ARG A 72 -4.51 11.94 4.40
N ALA A 73 -5.13 10.80 4.73
CA ALA A 73 -4.76 10.01 5.90
C ALA A 73 -3.32 9.46 5.86
N PRO A 74 -2.66 9.25 7.03
CA PRO A 74 -1.38 8.56 7.14
C PRO A 74 -1.42 7.15 6.55
N LEU A 75 -0.32 6.70 5.94
CA LEU A 75 -0.20 5.35 5.37
C LEU A 75 0.44 4.36 6.34
N GLY A 76 0.07 3.08 6.20
CA GLY A 76 0.57 1.99 7.07
C GLY A 76 1.94 1.41 6.67
N ARG A 77 2.39 1.64 5.44
CA ARG A 77 3.67 1.18 4.90
C ARG A 77 4.28 2.17 3.92
N ALA A 78 5.60 2.12 3.76
CA ALA A 78 6.34 2.70 2.64
C ALA A 78 6.99 1.57 1.83
N GLU A 79 7.04 1.75 0.51
CA GLU A 79 7.50 0.76 -0.46
C GLU A 79 8.29 1.53 -1.54
N VAL A 80 9.53 1.14 -1.77
CA VAL A 80 10.40 1.69 -2.83
C VAL A 80 10.97 0.55 -3.64
N VAL A 81 10.86 0.67 -4.96
CA VAL A 81 11.27 -0.35 -5.93
C VAL A 81 12.19 0.30 -6.95
N LEU A 82 13.41 -0.23 -7.09
CA LEU A 82 14.44 0.24 -8.02
C LEU A 82 14.73 -0.87 -9.03
N THR A 83 14.51 -0.58 -10.31
CA THR A 83 14.88 -1.49 -11.42
C THR A 83 16.16 -0.99 -12.08
N ILE A 84 17.15 -1.88 -12.13
CA ILE A 84 18.46 -1.69 -12.74
C ILE A 84 18.52 -2.57 -14.00
N ASP A 85 18.93 -1.98 -15.12
CA ASP A 85 19.30 -2.72 -16.32
C ASP A 85 20.70 -3.32 -16.16
N ASN A 86 20.81 -4.62 -16.41
CA ASN A 86 22.00 -5.46 -16.29
C ASN A 86 22.34 -6.14 -17.64
N SER A 87 21.96 -5.55 -18.77
CA SER A 87 22.17 -6.14 -20.11
C SER A 87 23.64 -6.34 -20.50
N ASP A 88 24.57 -5.76 -19.74
CA ASP A 88 26.03 -5.92 -19.86
C ASP A 88 26.65 -6.87 -18.83
N GLY A 89 25.85 -7.50 -17.95
CA GLY A 89 26.31 -8.51 -16.99
C GLY A 89 27.21 -7.96 -15.87
N ALA A 90 27.07 -6.68 -15.53
CA ALA A 90 27.88 -6.02 -14.49
C ALA A 90 27.53 -6.48 -13.05
N LEU A 91 26.30 -6.96 -12.83
CA LEU A 91 25.89 -7.66 -11.61
C LEU A 91 26.06 -9.18 -11.80
N PRO A 92 26.56 -9.93 -10.80
CA PRO A 92 26.75 -11.39 -10.85
C PRO A 92 25.43 -12.18 -10.74
N ILE A 93 24.46 -11.87 -11.60
CA ILE A 93 23.13 -12.49 -11.67
C ILE A 93 22.73 -12.61 -13.15
N GLU A 94 22.17 -13.76 -13.54
CA GLU A 94 21.85 -14.10 -14.95
C GLU A 94 20.64 -13.34 -15.55
N TYR A 95 19.95 -12.52 -14.75
CA TYR A 95 18.85 -11.68 -15.21
C TYR A 95 19.37 -10.37 -15.84
N THR A 96 18.86 -10.05 -17.04
CA THR A 96 19.11 -8.78 -17.75
C THR A 96 18.47 -7.57 -17.06
N GLU A 97 17.49 -7.77 -16.18
CA GLU A 97 16.90 -6.73 -15.34
C GLU A 97 16.85 -7.20 -13.88
N VAL A 98 17.31 -6.32 -12.98
CA VAL A 98 17.39 -6.59 -11.55
C VAL A 98 16.58 -5.54 -10.81
N THR A 99 15.48 -5.98 -10.20
CA THR A 99 14.57 -5.15 -9.41
C THR A 99 14.82 -5.39 -7.92
N VAL A 100 15.36 -4.38 -7.24
CA VAL A 100 15.53 -4.37 -5.78
C VAL A 100 14.38 -3.61 -5.16
N ALA A 101 13.62 -4.27 -4.29
CA ALA A 101 12.52 -3.67 -3.55
C ALA A 101 12.82 -3.63 -2.05
N ARG A 102 12.41 -2.54 -1.39
CA ARG A 102 12.43 -2.41 0.07
C ARG A 102 11.08 -1.90 0.56
N THR A 103 10.52 -2.61 1.54
CA THR A 103 9.23 -2.28 2.17
C THR A 103 9.41 -2.13 3.67
N MET A 104 8.73 -1.15 4.25
CA MET A 104 8.76 -0.84 5.69
C MET A 104 7.35 -0.61 6.20
N PHE A 105 7.01 -1.30 7.29
CA PHE A 105 5.71 -1.25 7.93
C PHE A 105 5.77 -0.43 9.22
N ARG A 106 4.65 0.20 9.61
CA ARG A 106 4.55 1.02 10.83
C ARG A 106 4.75 0.24 12.15
N ASN A 107 4.89 -1.09 12.10
CA ASN A 107 5.29 -1.94 13.23
C ASN A 107 6.82 -2.09 13.41
N GLY A 108 7.63 -1.46 12.54
CA GLY A 108 9.10 -1.53 12.55
C GLY A 108 9.70 -2.66 11.70
N GLY A 109 8.87 -3.49 11.05
CA GLY A 109 9.34 -4.50 10.09
C GLY A 109 9.86 -3.87 8.80
N SER A 110 11.08 -4.24 8.40
CA SER A 110 11.68 -3.88 7.11
C SER A 110 12.02 -5.14 6.33
N GLU A 111 11.51 -5.25 5.11
CA GLU A 111 11.71 -6.37 4.20
C GLU A 111 12.47 -5.90 2.95
N TYR A 112 13.28 -6.80 2.38
CA TYR A 112 13.96 -6.62 1.09
C TYR A 112 13.54 -7.75 0.15
N ALA A 113 13.47 -7.45 -1.14
CA ALA A 113 13.31 -8.46 -2.18
C ALA A 113 14.16 -8.15 -3.41
N ILE A 114 14.64 -9.20 -4.07
CA ILE A 114 15.35 -9.14 -5.37
C ILE A 114 14.50 -9.91 -6.37
N ASN A 115 14.10 -9.29 -7.48
CA ASN A 115 13.20 -9.86 -8.49
C ASN A 115 11.91 -10.49 -7.88
N GLY A 116 11.38 -9.87 -6.82
CA GLY A 116 10.19 -10.33 -6.10
C GLY A 116 10.43 -11.43 -5.05
N GLN A 117 11.62 -12.03 -4.98
CA GLN A 117 11.96 -13.03 -3.96
C GLN A 117 12.51 -12.36 -2.69
N PRO A 118 12.07 -12.74 -1.47
CA PRO A 118 12.61 -12.19 -0.23
C PRO A 118 14.11 -12.42 -0.09
N ALA A 119 14.86 -11.37 0.25
CA ALA A 119 16.31 -11.37 0.39
C ALA A 119 16.75 -10.72 1.70
N ARG A 120 17.97 -11.00 2.18
CA ARG A 120 18.56 -10.31 3.34
C ARG A 120 19.33 -9.09 2.85
N LEU A 121 19.52 -8.11 3.75
CA LEU A 121 20.36 -6.94 3.46
C LEU A 121 21.80 -7.32 3.08
N LEU A 122 22.34 -8.41 3.64
CA LEU A 122 23.68 -8.88 3.26
C LEU A 122 23.72 -9.27 1.78
N ASP A 123 22.70 -9.96 1.29
CA ASP A 123 22.62 -10.47 -0.09
C ASP A 123 22.50 -9.30 -1.09
N VAL A 124 21.70 -8.29 -0.74
CA VAL A 124 21.59 -7.02 -1.50
C VAL A 124 22.93 -6.25 -1.48
N GLN A 125 23.62 -6.19 -0.33
CA GLN A 125 24.91 -5.51 -0.22
C GLN A 125 26.04 -6.24 -0.93
N GLU A 126 26.03 -7.57 -0.98
CA GLU A 126 27.02 -8.39 -1.68
C GLU A 126 26.84 -8.24 -3.21
N LEU A 127 25.60 -8.39 -3.70
CA LEU A 127 25.21 -8.14 -5.09
C LEU A 127 25.68 -6.76 -5.61
N LEU A 128 25.43 -5.70 -4.85
CA LEU A 128 25.81 -4.34 -5.23
C LEU A 128 27.30 -4.02 -4.99
N SER A 129 28.00 -4.77 -4.12
CA SER A 129 29.40 -4.49 -3.80
C SER A 129 30.37 -4.85 -4.92
N ASP A 130 30.09 -5.87 -5.73
CA ASP A 130 31.01 -6.26 -6.82
C ASP A 130 30.83 -5.41 -8.10
N SER A 131 29.66 -4.79 -8.31
CA SER A 131 29.44 -3.78 -9.36
C SER A 131 29.87 -2.36 -8.95
N GLY A 132 30.55 -2.19 -7.82
CA GLY A 132 31.06 -0.89 -7.33
C GLY A 132 30.07 -0.03 -6.54
N ILE A 133 28.90 -0.55 -6.19
CA ILE A 133 27.76 0.16 -5.56
C ILE A 133 27.68 -0.25 -4.06
N GLY A 134 28.84 -0.31 -3.41
CA GLY A 134 29.01 -0.85 -2.05
C GLY A 134 28.61 0.10 -0.92
N ARG A 135 28.39 -0.46 0.28
CA ARG A 135 27.76 0.13 1.48
C ARG A 135 28.10 1.58 1.90
N GLU A 136 29.21 2.17 1.45
CA GLU A 136 29.65 3.52 1.86
C GLU A 136 29.60 4.58 0.72
N MET A 137 29.19 4.16 -0.49
CA MET A 137 28.56 4.96 -1.57
C MET A 137 29.16 6.36 -1.87
N HIS A 138 30.37 6.39 -2.45
CA HIS A 138 30.85 7.52 -3.26
C HIS A 138 29.95 7.88 -4.47
N VAL A 139 28.97 7.04 -4.82
CA VAL A 139 27.99 7.24 -5.91
C VAL A 139 26.90 8.27 -5.58
N ILE A 140 26.56 8.51 -4.30
CA ILE A 140 25.50 9.44 -3.88
C ILE A 140 26.11 10.64 -3.14
N VAL A 141 26.13 11.79 -3.82
CA VAL A 141 26.72 13.04 -3.31
C VAL A 141 25.65 13.95 -2.74
N GLY A 142 25.38 13.79 -1.45
CA GLY A 142 24.44 14.63 -0.70
C GLY A 142 25.05 15.93 -0.15
N GLN A 143 24.19 16.86 0.24
CA GLN A 143 24.48 18.20 0.80
C GLN A 143 25.34 18.24 2.09
N GLY A 144 25.91 17.12 2.53
CA GLY A 144 26.86 17.00 3.65
C GLY A 144 28.17 16.27 3.32
N GLN A 145 28.28 15.54 2.20
CA GLN A 145 29.53 14.84 1.83
C GLN A 145 30.63 15.83 1.41
N LEU A 146 30.27 16.94 0.76
CA LEU A 146 31.25 17.97 0.36
C LEU A 146 31.98 18.57 1.58
N ASP A 147 31.24 18.86 2.66
CA ASP A 147 31.82 19.34 3.92
C ASP A 147 32.57 18.23 4.68
N SER A 148 32.18 16.95 4.56
CA SER A 148 32.94 15.85 5.16
C SER A 148 34.29 15.64 4.46
N ILE A 149 34.35 15.72 3.14
CA ILE A 149 35.61 15.68 2.36
C ILE A 149 36.54 16.85 2.71
N LEU A 150 35.98 18.05 2.92
CA LEU A 150 36.74 19.23 3.35
C LEU A 150 37.30 19.10 4.78
N THR A 151 36.49 18.58 5.71
CA THR A 151 36.85 18.45 7.13
C THR A 151 37.59 17.16 7.49
N ALA A 152 37.60 16.17 6.59
CA ALA A 152 38.36 14.93 6.74
C ALA A 152 39.86 15.18 6.94
N THR A 153 40.49 14.34 7.77
CA THR A 153 41.94 14.26 7.88
C THR A 153 42.54 13.61 6.62
N PRO A 154 43.87 13.70 6.37
CA PRO A 154 44.49 13.07 5.20
C PRO A 154 44.23 11.56 5.10
N GLU A 155 44.06 10.88 6.22
CA GLU A 155 43.73 9.45 6.31
C GLU A 155 42.25 9.19 5.96
N GLY A 156 41.35 10.12 6.28
CA GLY A 156 39.97 10.09 5.81
C GLY A 156 39.86 10.32 4.29
N ARG A 157 40.66 11.24 3.73
CA ARG A 157 40.69 11.49 2.28
C ARG A 157 41.33 10.34 1.49
N ARG A 158 42.32 9.66 2.07
CA ARG A 158 42.83 8.36 1.58
C ARG A 158 41.69 7.33 1.44
N GLY A 159 40.77 7.29 2.40
CA GLY A 159 39.62 6.38 2.42
C GLY A 159 38.76 6.43 1.14
N PHE A 160 38.38 7.62 0.68
CA PHE A 160 37.59 7.78 -0.56
C PHE A 160 38.32 7.26 -1.81
N ILE A 161 39.67 7.32 -1.86
CA ILE A 161 40.46 6.75 -2.95
C ILE A 161 40.59 5.22 -2.81
N GLU A 162 40.74 4.68 -1.60
CA GLU A 162 40.67 3.22 -1.38
C GLU A 162 39.30 2.64 -1.75
N GLU A 163 38.21 3.38 -1.50
CA GLU A 163 36.84 2.96 -1.83
C GLU A 163 36.61 2.90 -3.35
N ALA A 164 36.86 4.00 -4.07
CA ALA A 164 36.68 4.06 -5.53
C ALA A 164 37.65 3.14 -6.30
N ALA A 165 38.77 2.76 -5.68
CA ALA A 165 39.71 1.77 -6.20
C ALA A 165 39.33 0.31 -5.85
N GLY A 166 38.22 0.07 -5.16
CA GLY A 166 37.74 -1.27 -4.80
C GLY A 166 38.61 -2.01 -3.76
N VAL A 167 39.49 -1.30 -3.05
CA VAL A 167 40.53 -1.88 -2.18
C VAL A 167 39.94 -2.54 -0.92
N LEU A 168 38.74 -2.13 -0.51
CA LEU A 168 38.04 -2.65 0.68
C LEU A 168 37.88 -4.19 0.70
N LYS A 169 37.66 -4.85 -0.44
CA LYS A 169 37.56 -6.32 -0.48
C LYS A 169 38.92 -7.00 -0.24
N HIS A 170 39.99 -6.42 -0.76
CA HIS A 170 41.37 -6.86 -0.50
C HIS A 170 41.77 -6.61 0.96
N ARG A 171 41.36 -5.47 1.55
CA ARG A 171 41.58 -5.13 2.95
C ARG A 171 40.88 -6.11 3.91
N LYS A 172 39.60 -6.45 3.68
CA LYS A 172 38.89 -7.50 4.44
C LYS A 172 39.53 -8.89 4.26
N ARG A 173 40.01 -9.21 3.05
CA ARG A 173 40.75 -10.47 2.77
C ARG A 173 42.08 -10.51 3.52
N LYS A 174 42.78 -9.38 3.64
CA LYS A 174 43.99 -9.22 4.47
C LYS A 174 43.69 -9.44 5.96
N GLU A 175 42.65 -8.83 6.53
CA GLU A 175 42.26 -9.06 7.93
C GLU A 175 41.94 -10.54 8.20
N LYS A 176 41.25 -11.21 7.26
CA LYS A 176 40.95 -12.65 7.34
C LYS A 176 42.21 -13.52 7.22
N ALA A 177 43.22 -13.07 6.47
CA ALA A 177 44.53 -13.72 6.37
C ALA A 177 45.40 -13.49 7.62
N LEU A 178 45.43 -12.26 8.16
CA LEU A 178 46.16 -11.91 9.39
C LEU A 178 45.67 -12.73 10.59
N ARG A 179 44.34 -12.85 10.79
CA ARG A 179 43.78 -13.71 11.85
C ARG A 179 44.10 -15.20 11.67
N LYS A 180 44.37 -15.66 10.43
CA LYS A 180 44.86 -17.02 10.16
C LYS A 180 46.36 -17.14 10.43
N LEU A 181 47.16 -16.13 10.06
CA LEU A 181 48.59 -16.08 10.34
C LEU A 181 48.87 -16.09 11.85
N GLU A 182 48.15 -15.28 12.61
CA GLU A 182 48.23 -15.18 14.08
C GLU A 182 47.95 -16.53 14.76
N GLY A 183 46.98 -17.31 14.24
CA GLY A 183 46.74 -18.69 14.66
C GLY A 183 47.76 -19.72 14.15
N CYS A 184 48.45 -19.44 13.03
CA CYS A 184 49.49 -20.31 12.47
C CYS A 184 50.82 -20.17 13.23
N GLU A 185 51.17 -18.97 13.68
CA GLU A 185 52.40 -18.72 14.44
C GLU A 185 52.39 -19.46 15.79
N GLY A 186 51.27 -19.41 16.53
CA GLY A 186 51.11 -20.19 17.77
C GLY A 186 51.15 -21.72 17.58
N ASN A 187 50.87 -22.22 16.38
CA ASN A 187 51.03 -23.65 16.05
C ASN A 187 52.48 -24.00 15.65
N LEU A 188 53.19 -23.09 14.99
CA LEU A 188 54.58 -23.28 14.58
C LEU A 188 55.54 -23.29 15.76
N ASP A 189 55.37 -22.40 16.74
CA ASP A 189 56.17 -22.43 17.97
C ASP A 189 55.97 -23.75 18.73
N ARG A 190 54.71 -24.20 18.84
CA ARG A 190 54.33 -25.46 19.48
C ARG A 190 54.91 -26.70 18.78
N LEU A 191 54.98 -26.70 17.44
CA LEU A 191 55.64 -27.76 16.67
C LEU A 191 57.17 -27.68 16.74
N GLY A 192 57.74 -26.49 16.83
CA GLY A 192 59.17 -26.28 17.06
C GLY A 192 59.63 -26.88 18.38
N ASP A 193 58.88 -26.64 19.46
CA ASP A 193 59.12 -27.26 20.78
C ASP A 193 58.98 -28.78 20.74
N LEU A 194 57.90 -29.31 20.14
CA LEU A 194 57.69 -30.76 19.98
C LEU A 194 58.84 -31.44 19.23
N LEU A 195 59.36 -30.82 18.17
CA LEU A 195 60.47 -31.39 17.39
C LEU A 195 61.79 -31.31 18.17
N GLY A 196 62.01 -30.24 18.94
CA GLY A 196 63.10 -30.14 19.91
C GLY A 196 63.03 -31.20 21.01
N GLU A 197 61.83 -31.59 21.43
CA GLU A 197 61.59 -32.63 22.44
C GLU A 197 61.83 -34.05 21.89
N VAL A 198 61.23 -34.42 20.76
CA VAL A 198 61.42 -35.73 20.09
C VAL A 198 62.91 -36.02 19.87
N ARG A 199 63.69 -35.00 19.45
CA ARG A 199 65.14 -35.11 19.23
C ARG A 199 65.95 -35.41 20.49
N ARG A 200 65.40 -35.19 21.69
CA ARG A 200 65.98 -35.60 22.98
C ARG A 200 65.59 -37.03 23.38
N GLN A 201 64.45 -37.54 22.90
CA GLN A 201 63.88 -38.84 23.30
C GLN A 201 64.46 -40.05 22.54
N LEU A 202 65.06 -39.86 21.36
CA LEU A 202 65.70 -40.94 20.57
C LEU A 202 66.89 -41.62 21.27
N LYS A 203 67.67 -40.89 22.09
CA LYS A 203 68.92 -41.42 22.68
C LYS A 203 68.73 -42.36 23.90
N PRO A 204 67.70 -42.17 24.75
CA PRO A 204 67.35 -43.14 25.79
C PRO A 204 66.70 -44.45 25.29
N LEU A 205 65.94 -44.42 24.19
CA LEU A 205 65.07 -45.55 23.79
C LEU A 205 65.84 -46.86 23.55
N GLY A 206 67.02 -46.78 22.93
CA GLY A 206 67.88 -47.95 22.67
C GLY A 206 68.42 -48.68 23.91
N ARG A 207 68.06 -48.25 25.14
CA ARG A 207 68.30 -48.99 26.39
C ARG A 207 67.05 -49.66 26.97
N GLN A 208 65.87 -49.45 26.40
CA GLN A 208 64.59 -49.91 26.96
C GLN A 208 64.20 -51.32 26.49
N ALA A 209 64.74 -51.79 25.36
CA ALA A 209 64.41 -53.08 24.75
C ALA A 209 64.78 -54.31 25.61
N GLU A 210 65.82 -54.27 26.45
CA GLU A 210 66.11 -55.36 27.39
C GLU A 210 65.05 -55.49 28.50
N VAL A 211 64.41 -54.37 28.88
CA VAL A 211 63.43 -54.34 29.98
C VAL A 211 62.12 -55.00 29.56
N ALA A 212 61.78 -54.92 28.27
CA ALA A 212 60.53 -55.38 27.64
C ALA A 212 59.99 -56.71 28.19
N ARG A 213 60.86 -57.73 28.29
CA ARG A 213 60.46 -59.12 28.63
C ARG A 213 59.90 -59.30 30.04
N LYS A 214 60.08 -58.34 30.97
CA LYS A 214 59.60 -58.48 32.36
C LYS A 214 58.22 -57.87 32.63
N ALA A 215 57.68 -57.02 31.75
CA ALA A 215 56.39 -56.38 31.99
C ALA A 215 55.17 -57.23 31.58
N ALA A 216 55.32 -58.21 30.68
CA ALA A 216 54.20 -58.95 30.10
C ALA A 216 53.26 -59.58 31.16
N VAL A 217 53.81 -60.10 32.27
CA VAL A 217 53.01 -60.68 33.37
C VAL A 217 52.27 -59.58 34.15
N VAL A 218 52.93 -58.46 34.46
CA VAL A 218 52.31 -57.34 35.21
C VAL A 218 51.24 -56.65 34.35
N GLN A 219 51.42 -56.61 33.03
CA GLN A 219 50.43 -56.11 32.08
C GLN A 219 49.14 -56.95 32.09
N ALA A 220 49.22 -58.28 32.29
CA ALA A 220 48.03 -59.12 32.39
C ALA A 220 47.17 -58.80 33.63
N GLU A 221 47.79 -58.54 34.79
CA GLU A 221 47.04 -58.16 36.00
C GLU A 221 46.49 -56.73 35.93
N VAL A 222 47.20 -55.79 35.27
CA VAL A 222 46.64 -54.47 34.94
C VAL A 222 45.42 -54.60 34.01
N ARG A 223 45.44 -55.54 33.05
CA ARG A 223 44.37 -55.77 32.08
C ARG A 223 43.09 -56.31 32.73
N ASP A 224 43.18 -57.32 33.61
CA ASP A 224 42.01 -57.83 34.38
C ASP A 224 41.44 -56.76 35.31
N ALA A 225 42.28 -56.08 36.10
CA ALA A 225 41.80 -55.05 37.02
C ALA A 225 41.18 -53.83 36.31
N ARG A 226 41.68 -53.46 35.13
CA ARG A 226 41.11 -52.37 34.31
C ARG A 226 39.82 -52.80 33.59
N ALA A 227 39.74 -54.04 33.10
CA ALA A 227 38.52 -54.59 32.51
C ALA A 227 37.34 -54.52 33.47
N ARG A 228 37.54 -54.96 34.73
CA ARG A 228 36.49 -54.98 35.75
C ARG A 228 36.02 -53.58 36.17
N LEU A 229 36.92 -52.60 36.18
CA LEU A 229 36.55 -51.20 36.47
C LEU A 229 35.84 -50.52 35.29
N LEU A 230 36.23 -50.80 34.04
CA LEU A 230 35.49 -50.33 32.86
C LEU A 230 34.12 -51.03 32.72
N ALA A 231 34.00 -52.30 33.12
CA ALA A 231 32.72 -53.00 33.18
C ALA A 231 31.76 -52.34 34.19
N ASP A 232 32.24 -52.02 35.39
CA ASP A 232 31.46 -51.29 36.41
C ASP A 232 31.09 -49.87 35.93
N ASP A 233 32.03 -49.10 35.38
CA ASP A 233 31.76 -47.74 34.84
C ASP A 233 30.74 -47.76 33.68
N LEU A 234 30.81 -48.76 32.79
CA LEU A 234 29.85 -48.96 31.70
C LEU A 234 28.47 -49.33 32.25
N LEU A 235 28.40 -50.23 33.24
CA LEU A 235 27.16 -50.62 33.90
C LEU A 235 26.48 -49.43 34.61
N GLN A 236 27.25 -48.61 35.35
CA GLN A 236 26.70 -47.40 35.99
C GLN A 236 26.15 -46.42 34.95
N ALA A 237 26.89 -46.15 33.86
CA ALA A 237 26.41 -45.27 32.79
C ALA A 237 25.15 -45.80 32.09
N THR A 238 25.03 -47.12 31.89
CA THR A 238 23.81 -47.75 31.36
C THR A 238 22.63 -47.63 32.34
N LEU A 239 22.86 -47.75 33.65
CA LEU A 239 21.82 -47.57 34.67
C LEU A 239 21.39 -46.10 34.84
N GLU A 240 22.30 -45.15 34.70
CA GLU A 240 21.99 -43.71 34.62
C GLU A 240 21.02 -43.44 33.45
N MET A 241 21.37 -43.92 32.25
CA MET A 241 20.56 -43.75 31.03
C MET A 241 19.15 -44.37 31.16
N GLN A 242 19.01 -45.53 31.81
CA GLN A 242 17.71 -46.18 32.05
C GLN A 242 16.80 -45.40 33.02
N GLY A 243 17.36 -44.50 33.83
CA GLY A 243 16.58 -43.58 34.68
C GLY A 243 15.91 -42.46 33.87
N ASP A 244 16.66 -41.86 32.94
CA ASP A 244 16.23 -40.67 32.19
C ASP A 244 15.03 -40.92 31.26
N ASP A 245 14.89 -42.14 30.71
CA ASP A 245 13.77 -42.54 29.85
C ASP A 245 12.39 -42.36 30.55
N ALA A 246 12.35 -42.53 31.87
CA ALA A 246 11.13 -42.35 32.66
C ALA A 246 10.75 -40.86 32.85
N ASP A 247 11.72 -39.95 32.83
CA ASP A 247 11.48 -38.51 32.85
C ASP A 247 11.16 -37.97 31.45
N GLU A 248 11.75 -38.52 30.38
CA GLU A 248 11.32 -38.18 29.02
C GLU A 248 9.82 -38.49 28.83
N ALA A 249 9.34 -39.64 29.31
CA ALA A 249 7.92 -39.99 29.25
C ALA A 249 7.02 -38.98 30.00
N ARG A 250 7.47 -38.48 31.17
CA ARG A 250 6.75 -37.44 31.95
C ARG A 250 6.69 -36.11 31.20
N THR A 251 7.83 -35.62 30.70
CA THR A 251 7.91 -34.35 29.96
C THR A 251 7.13 -34.40 28.65
N ARG A 252 7.20 -35.53 27.92
CA ARG A 252 6.42 -35.75 26.69
C ARG A 252 4.91 -35.74 26.93
N ALA A 253 4.45 -36.37 28.01
CA ALA A 253 3.03 -36.37 28.39
C ALA A 253 2.53 -34.95 28.77
N ARG A 254 3.29 -34.21 29.60
CA ARG A 254 2.93 -32.83 29.98
C ARG A 254 2.94 -31.89 28.78
N ARG A 255 3.87 -32.06 27.84
CA ARG A 255 3.91 -31.31 26.58
C ARG A 255 2.61 -31.51 25.78
N ALA A 256 2.18 -32.76 25.58
CA ALA A 256 0.95 -33.07 24.84
C ALA A 256 -0.32 -32.49 25.52
N GLU A 257 -0.37 -32.49 26.86
CA GLU A 257 -1.45 -31.86 27.63
C GLU A 257 -1.53 -30.34 27.36
N VAL A 258 -0.39 -29.64 27.36
CA VAL A 258 -0.32 -28.19 27.11
C VAL A 258 -0.56 -27.85 25.64
N GLU A 259 -0.11 -28.69 24.70
CA GLU A 259 -0.42 -28.54 23.27
C GLU A 259 -1.93 -28.67 23.01
N ALA A 260 -2.60 -29.65 23.63
CA ALA A 260 -4.05 -29.81 23.54
C ALA A 260 -4.82 -28.65 24.20
N ALA A 261 -4.38 -28.18 25.37
CA ALA A 261 -4.97 -27.01 26.03
C ALA A 261 -4.79 -25.72 25.21
N LEU A 262 -3.64 -25.54 24.54
CA LEU A 262 -3.38 -24.41 23.64
C LEU A 262 -4.24 -24.48 22.37
N ALA A 263 -4.49 -25.68 21.83
CA ALA A 263 -5.43 -25.86 20.72
C ALA A 263 -6.85 -25.47 21.12
N SER A 264 -7.34 -25.92 22.29
CA SER A 264 -8.64 -25.50 22.85
C SER A 264 -8.72 -23.98 23.00
N ALA A 265 -7.71 -23.35 23.61
CA ALA A 265 -7.69 -21.90 23.81
C ALA A 265 -7.67 -21.10 22.49
N ARG A 266 -7.09 -21.64 21.40
CA ARG A 266 -7.12 -21.02 20.06
C ARG A 266 -8.47 -21.18 19.36
N GLN A 267 -9.17 -22.29 19.58
CA GLN A 267 -10.55 -22.45 19.12
C GLN A 267 -11.48 -21.49 19.88
N GLU A 268 -11.38 -21.46 21.22
CA GLU A 268 -12.07 -20.48 22.08
C GLU A 268 -11.80 -19.04 21.61
N GLU A 269 -10.55 -18.69 21.24
CA GLU A 269 -10.21 -17.34 20.73
C GLU A 269 -10.96 -17.02 19.43
N THR A 270 -11.06 -17.99 18.52
CA THR A 270 -11.76 -17.83 17.24
C THR A 270 -13.27 -17.67 17.45
N GLU A 271 -13.87 -18.47 18.34
CA GLU A 271 -15.29 -18.37 18.71
C GLU A 271 -15.60 -17.00 19.36
N GLN A 272 -14.73 -16.48 20.23
CA GLN A 272 -14.90 -15.14 20.81
C GLN A 272 -14.65 -14.00 19.82
N GLU A 273 -13.76 -14.17 18.84
CA GLU A 273 -13.65 -13.21 17.72
C GLU A 273 -14.93 -13.14 16.90
N GLU A 274 -15.56 -14.27 16.58
CA GLU A 274 -16.82 -14.29 15.85
C GLU A 274 -17.97 -13.70 16.67
N ALA A 275 -18.05 -13.98 17.98
CA ALA A 275 -18.98 -13.34 18.90
C ALA A 275 -18.81 -11.81 18.92
N LEU A 276 -17.57 -11.32 19.00
CA LEU A 276 -17.27 -9.89 18.97
C LEU A 276 -17.64 -9.24 17.63
N ARG A 277 -17.34 -9.90 16.48
CA ARG A 277 -17.76 -9.43 15.15
C ARG A 277 -19.29 -9.38 15.03
N ALA A 278 -20.01 -10.36 15.58
CA ALA A 278 -21.46 -10.40 15.60
C ALA A 278 -22.07 -9.28 16.47
N ALA A 279 -21.53 -9.07 17.68
CA ALA A 279 -21.94 -7.97 18.56
C ALA A 279 -21.66 -6.59 17.94
N GLY A 280 -20.54 -6.44 17.23
CA GLY A 280 -20.21 -5.23 16.46
C GLY A 280 -21.25 -4.91 15.37
N ARG A 281 -21.67 -5.91 14.58
CA ARG A 281 -22.75 -5.76 13.58
C ARG A 281 -24.09 -5.39 14.22
N ALA A 282 -24.46 -6.04 15.33
CA ALA A 282 -25.68 -5.75 16.07
C ALA A 282 -25.70 -4.31 16.65
N LEU A 283 -24.54 -3.83 17.12
CA LEU A 283 -24.37 -2.46 17.60
C LEU A 283 -24.52 -1.44 16.46
N GLY A 284 -23.92 -1.69 15.29
CA GLY A 284 -24.05 -0.83 14.10
C GLY A 284 -25.50 -0.62 13.68
N ALA A 285 -26.23 -1.71 13.41
CA ALA A 285 -27.64 -1.64 13.03
C ALA A 285 -28.53 -0.97 14.11
N SER A 286 -28.19 -1.15 15.39
CA SER A 286 -28.88 -0.48 16.50
C SER A 286 -28.58 1.03 16.55
N GLN A 287 -27.36 1.43 16.21
CA GLN A 287 -26.96 2.85 16.11
C GLN A 287 -27.64 3.53 14.92
N GLU A 288 -27.63 2.92 13.73
CA GLU A 288 -28.32 3.44 12.54
C GLU A 288 -29.81 3.67 12.79
N THR A 289 -30.50 2.65 13.36
CA THR A 289 -31.91 2.74 13.76
C THR A 289 -32.14 3.88 14.75
N TRP A 290 -31.24 4.06 15.72
CA TRP A 290 -31.32 5.13 16.71
C TRP A 290 -31.17 6.53 16.08
N TYR A 291 -30.16 6.73 15.22
CA TYR A 291 -29.95 8.00 14.52
C TYR A 291 -31.11 8.34 13.57
N ALA A 292 -31.65 7.35 12.83
CA ALA A 292 -32.80 7.55 11.96
C ALA A 292 -34.05 7.99 12.75
N LEU A 293 -34.31 7.38 13.90
CA LEU A 293 -35.41 7.75 14.79
C LEU A 293 -35.19 9.13 15.45
N ALA A 294 -33.97 9.47 15.84
CA ALA A 294 -33.63 10.79 16.37
C ALA A 294 -33.87 11.90 15.33
N GLY A 295 -33.42 11.70 14.09
CA GLY A 295 -33.65 12.63 12.97
C GLY A 295 -35.10 12.69 12.50
N LEU A 296 -35.88 11.62 12.68
CA LEU A 296 -37.34 11.66 12.48
C LEU A 296 -38.02 12.48 13.59
N ARG A 297 -37.64 12.28 14.85
CA ARG A 297 -38.18 13.00 16.01
C ARG A 297 -38.03 14.51 15.87
N GLU A 298 -36.84 14.97 15.47
CA GLU A 298 -36.54 16.39 15.30
C GLU A 298 -37.39 17.04 14.18
N ARG A 299 -37.54 16.34 13.04
CA ARG A 299 -38.40 16.78 11.94
C ARG A 299 -39.86 16.91 12.37
N VAL A 300 -40.41 15.92 13.08
CA VAL A 300 -41.79 15.95 13.57
C VAL A 300 -42.00 17.04 14.62
N ALA A 301 -41.05 17.26 15.53
CA ALA A 301 -41.09 18.35 16.50
C ALA A 301 -41.11 19.74 15.82
N SER A 302 -40.31 19.92 14.76
CA SER A 302 -40.33 21.12 13.92
C SER A 302 -41.69 21.33 13.23
N THR A 303 -42.27 20.27 12.64
CA THR A 303 -43.63 20.31 12.05
C THR A 303 -44.68 20.75 13.06
N ILE A 304 -44.65 20.22 14.29
CA ILE A 304 -45.57 20.62 15.37
C ILE A 304 -45.40 22.11 15.72
N SER A 305 -44.15 22.62 15.76
CA SER A 305 -43.88 24.02 16.07
C SER A 305 -44.50 24.96 15.04
N ILE A 306 -44.24 24.71 13.75
CA ILE A 306 -44.77 25.50 12.61
C ILE A 306 -46.31 25.42 12.56
N ALA A 307 -46.88 24.23 12.77
CA ALA A 307 -48.33 24.05 12.80
C ALA A 307 -48.97 24.83 13.96
N ARG A 308 -48.40 24.77 15.17
CA ARG A 308 -48.85 25.56 16.34
C ARG A 308 -48.66 27.07 16.15
N GLU A 309 -47.71 27.52 15.34
CA GLU A 309 -47.60 28.93 14.96
C GLU A 309 -48.74 29.36 14.02
N ARG A 310 -49.03 28.58 12.97
CA ARG A 310 -50.16 28.84 12.07
C ARG A 310 -51.51 28.86 12.80
N VAL A 311 -51.74 27.93 13.73
CA VAL A 311 -52.93 27.93 14.61
C VAL A 311 -53.02 29.22 15.43
N ARG A 312 -51.91 29.68 16.03
CA ARG A 312 -51.88 30.95 16.80
C ARG A 312 -52.15 32.17 15.91
N HIS A 313 -51.60 32.19 14.69
CA HIS A 313 -51.84 33.26 13.72
C HIS A 313 -53.31 33.31 13.27
N ALA A 314 -53.94 32.15 13.03
CA ALA A 314 -55.37 32.05 12.73
C ALA A 314 -56.26 32.46 13.93
N ALA A 315 -55.90 32.05 15.14
CA ALA A 315 -56.60 32.45 16.37
C ALA A 315 -56.49 33.95 16.67
N ALA A 316 -55.42 34.62 16.19
CA ALA A 316 -55.26 36.07 16.27
C ALA A 316 -56.14 36.85 15.27
N ALA A 317 -56.81 36.18 14.33
CA ALA A 317 -57.69 36.80 13.33
C ALA A 317 -59.04 37.26 13.93
N ARG A 318 -58.97 38.37 14.68
CA ARG A 318 -60.14 39.11 15.19
C ARG A 318 -61.11 39.49 14.06
N PRO A 319 -62.40 39.73 14.36
CA PRO A 319 -63.26 40.46 13.44
C PRO A 319 -62.64 41.82 13.14
N ASP A 320 -62.65 42.24 11.87
CA ASP A 320 -62.19 43.57 11.46
C ASP A 320 -63.31 44.59 11.76
N GLU A 321 -63.46 44.94 13.05
CA GLU A 321 -64.45 45.89 13.58
C GLU A 321 -64.13 47.33 13.16
N ARG A 322 -64.12 47.58 11.85
CA ARG A 322 -63.90 48.91 11.29
C ARG A 322 -65.04 49.82 11.70
N THR A 323 -64.70 50.88 12.41
CA THR A 323 -65.59 51.98 12.82
C THR A 323 -65.99 52.91 11.65
N GLY A 324 -66.03 52.36 10.43
CA GLY A 324 -66.57 53.04 9.25
C GLY A 324 -68.08 53.24 9.39
N ARG A 325 -68.58 54.37 8.87
CA ARG A 325 -70.02 54.65 8.78
C ARG A 325 -70.74 53.47 8.11
N ASP A 326 -71.90 53.13 8.64
CA ASP A 326 -72.73 52.05 8.14
C ASP A 326 -73.19 52.33 6.69
N PRO A 327 -72.95 51.42 5.73
CA PRO A 327 -73.44 51.55 4.37
C PRO A 327 -74.95 51.77 4.26
N GLU A 328 -75.76 51.22 5.17
CA GLU A 328 -77.22 51.41 5.16
C GLU A 328 -77.61 52.83 5.60
N GLN A 329 -76.88 53.41 6.56
CA GLN A 329 -77.05 54.81 6.95
C GLN A 329 -76.58 55.77 5.84
N LEU A 330 -75.49 55.44 5.14
CA LEU A 330 -74.99 56.24 4.01
C LEU A 330 -75.97 56.25 2.83
N ASP A 331 -76.59 55.12 2.48
CA ASP A 331 -77.63 55.07 1.45
C ASP A 331 -78.94 55.73 1.90
N ALA A 332 -79.31 55.64 3.18
CA ALA A 332 -80.46 56.38 3.72
C ALA A 332 -80.25 57.90 3.69
N GLU A 333 -79.05 58.39 4.04
CA GLU A 333 -78.67 59.80 3.83
C GLU A 333 -78.75 60.18 2.34
N ALA A 334 -78.31 59.30 1.43
CA ALA A 334 -78.35 59.54 -0.01
C ALA A 334 -79.77 59.55 -0.60
N GLU A 335 -80.69 58.72 -0.08
CA GLU A 335 -82.11 58.78 -0.43
C GLU A 335 -82.76 60.07 0.07
N GLN A 336 -82.50 60.47 1.32
CA GLN A 336 -83.08 61.70 1.88
C GLN A 336 -82.63 62.93 1.07
N VAL A 337 -81.34 63.02 0.72
CA VAL A 337 -80.80 64.08 -0.15
C VAL A 337 -81.39 63.98 -1.57
N GLY A 338 -81.63 62.77 -2.09
CA GLY A 338 -82.26 62.56 -3.40
C GLY A 338 -83.75 62.99 -3.46
N ARG A 339 -84.49 62.89 -2.36
CA ARG A 339 -85.88 63.39 -2.26
C ARG A 339 -85.90 64.92 -2.25
N GLN A 340 -85.02 65.55 -1.47
CA GLN A 340 -84.81 67.00 -1.48
C GLN A 340 -84.34 67.53 -2.84
N GLU A 341 -83.50 66.77 -3.55
CA GLU A 341 -83.10 67.08 -4.93
C GLU A 341 -84.29 67.04 -5.90
N ALA A 342 -85.23 66.09 -5.73
CA ALA A 342 -86.44 66.02 -6.55
C ALA A 342 -87.42 67.18 -6.27
N GLU A 343 -87.65 67.52 -4.99
CA GLU A 343 -88.45 68.69 -4.59
C GLU A 343 -87.89 69.98 -5.22
N LEU A 344 -86.57 70.18 -5.17
CA LEU A 344 -85.93 71.34 -5.81
C LEU A 344 -85.93 71.29 -7.35
N ARG A 345 -86.05 70.12 -7.99
CA ARG A 345 -86.28 70.05 -9.45
C ARG A 345 -87.65 70.59 -9.83
N GLU A 346 -88.68 70.35 -9.02
CA GLU A 346 -90.02 70.90 -9.25
C GLU A 346 -90.04 72.43 -9.03
N GLU A 347 -89.38 72.93 -7.98
CA GLU A 347 -89.11 74.37 -7.81
C GLU A 347 -88.37 74.96 -9.04
N SER A 348 -87.36 74.26 -9.57
CA SER A 348 -86.59 74.68 -10.73
C SER A 348 -87.44 74.76 -12.00
N ALA A 349 -88.34 73.80 -12.21
CA ALA A 349 -89.26 73.80 -13.35
C ALA A 349 -90.29 74.95 -13.24
N ALA A 350 -90.80 75.21 -12.04
CA ALA A 350 -91.69 76.34 -11.78
C ALA A 350 -90.98 77.69 -11.99
N ALA A 351 -89.73 77.83 -11.55
CA ALA A 351 -88.90 79.01 -11.76
C ALA A 351 -88.55 79.22 -13.25
N ALA A 352 -88.27 78.15 -14.00
CA ALA A 352 -88.05 78.24 -15.45
C ALA A 352 -89.31 78.70 -16.21
N ALA A 353 -90.49 78.19 -15.82
CA ALA A 353 -91.75 78.66 -16.37
C ALA A 353 -92.07 80.13 -15.98
N ALA A 354 -91.63 80.58 -14.81
CA ALA A 354 -91.72 81.99 -14.39
C ALA A 354 -90.77 82.89 -15.18
N LEU A 355 -89.53 82.45 -15.40
CA LEU A 355 -88.55 83.12 -16.26
C LEU A 355 -89.09 83.31 -17.67
N GLN A 356 -89.62 82.26 -18.30
CA GLN A 356 -90.17 82.37 -19.66
C GLN A 356 -91.25 83.46 -19.77
N ARG A 357 -92.21 83.48 -18.85
CA ARG A 357 -93.27 84.52 -18.83
C ARG A 357 -92.70 85.93 -18.64
N ALA A 358 -91.62 86.08 -17.87
CA ALA A 358 -90.95 87.35 -17.68
C ALA A 358 -90.14 87.76 -18.93
N SER A 359 -89.45 86.82 -19.58
CA SER A 359 -88.74 87.02 -20.85
C SER A 359 -89.69 87.42 -21.98
N ASP A 360 -90.86 86.78 -22.08
CA ASP A 360 -91.88 87.08 -23.09
C ASP A 360 -92.39 88.52 -22.91
N HIS A 361 -92.79 88.89 -21.69
CA HIS A 361 -93.25 90.25 -21.37
C HIS A 361 -92.13 91.30 -21.54
N ARG A 362 -90.89 90.95 -21.20
CA ARG A 362 -89.71 91.80 -21.44
C ARG A 362 -89.52 92.06 -22.93
N ALA A 363 -89.68 91.05 -23.79
CA ALA A 363 -89.56 91.21 -25.23
C ALA A 363 -90.62 92.16 -25.82
N GLU A 364 -91.86 92.12 -25.32
CA GLU A 364 -92.92 93.08 -25.70
C GLU A 364 -92.53 94.52 -25.33
N GLN A 365 -92.08 94.75 -24.10
CA GLN A 365 -91.68 96.09 -23.63
C GLN A 365 -90.40 96.58 -24.30
N GLU A 366 -89.44 95.69 -24.56
CA GLU A 366 -88.20 96.01 -25.26
C GLU A 366 -88.42 96.36 -26.73
N GLN A 367 -89.34 95.71 -27.44
CA GLN A 367 -89.64 96.10 -28.83
C GLN A 367 -90.18 97.54 -28.90
N ALA A 368 -91.11 97.89 -28.01
CA ALA A 368 -91.62 99.26 -27.90
C ALA A 368 -90.52 100.26 -27.47
N HIS A 369 -89.66 99.88 -26.51
CA HIS A 369 -88.53 100.71 -26.09
C HIS A 369 -87.51 100.92 -27.21
N THR A 370 -87.05 99.86 -27.87
CA THR A 370 -86.03 99.92 -28.94
C THR A 370 -86.48 100.75 -30.14
N GLU A 371 -87.79 100.92 -30.38
CA GLU A 371 -88.28 101.81 -31.43
C GLU A 371 -88.12 103.31 -31.08
N ALA A 372 -88.12 103.66 -29.78
CA ALA A 372 -87.79 104.98 -29.26
C ALA A 372 -86.29 105.16 -28.93
N ASP A 373 -85.62 104.12 -28.43
CA ASP A 373 -84.18 104.07 -28.09
C ASP A 373 -83.30 103.99 -29.36
N ARG A 374 -83.89 103.73 -30.54
CA ARG A 374 -83.31 104.02 -31.87
C ARG A 374 -83.30 105.52 -32.24
N ARG A 375 -83.84 106.37 -31.38
CA ARG A 375 -83.59 107.81 -31.31
C ARG A 375 -82.73 108.15 -30.08
N LEU A 376 -82.06 107.15 -29.48
CA LEU A 376 -81.25 107.28 -28.28
C LEU A 376 -80.02 106.31 -28.18
N ALA A 377 -79.49 105.82 -29.32
CA ALA A 377 -78.21 105.09 -29.42
C ALA A 377 -76.96 105.82 -30.05
N ALA A 378 -77.06 106.86 -30.90
CA ALA A 378 -75.97 107.46 -31.72
C ALA A 378 -75.35 108.89 -31.42
N LEU A 379 -75.15 109.38 -30.18
CA LEU A 379 -74.65 110.77 -29.87
C LEU A 379 -73.98 111.06 -28.48
N VAL A 380 -74.54 110.67 -27.32
CA VAL A 380 -74.01 110.99 -25.96
C VAL A 380 -72.75 110.19 -25.62
N ARG A 381 -72.60 108.97 -26.17
CA ARG A 381 -71.28 108.32 -26.37
C ARG A 381 -70.46 108.07 -25.09
N ALA A 382 -71.06 107.92 -23.90
CA ALA A 382 -70.42 108.15 -22.59
C ALA A 382 -69.33 107.16 -22.08
N ALA A 383 -68.60 106.50 -22.99
CA ALA A 383 -67.13 106.43 -23.02
C ALA A 383 -66.31 105.78 -21.88
N ALA A 384 -66.90 105.35 -20.76
CA ALA A 384 -66.14 105.14 -19.52
C ALA A 384 -65.75 103.68 -19.21
N ASP A 385 -66.73 102.84 -18.82
CA ASP A 385 -66.46 101.81 -17.81
C ASP A 385 -65.92 100.46 -18.33
N ARG A 386 -66.03 100.16 -19.63
CA ARG A 386 -65.77 98.80 -20.17
C ARG A 386 -64.31 98.34 -20.20
N ARG A 387 -63.32 99.22 -19.95
CA ARG A 387 -61.90 98.90 -20.19
C ARG A 387 -61.18 98.07 -19.12
N GLU A 388 -61.69 97.98 -17.89
CA GLU A 388 -60.92 97.38 -16.78
C GLU A 388 -61.04 95.85 -16.69
N GLY A 389 -62.24 95.30 -16.90
CA GLY A 389 -62.54 93.88 -16.59
C GLY A 389 -61.73 92.84 -17.39
N LEU A 390 -61.39 93.16 -18.64
CA LEU A 390 -60.76 92.23 -19.59
C LEU A 390 -59.32 91.82 -19.21
N ALA A 391 -58.63 92.60 -18.38
CA ALA A 391 -57.24 92.30 -18.01
C ALA A 391 -57.11 91.10 -17.07
N ARG A 392 -58.09 90.87 -16.18
CA ARG A 392 -57.97 89.88 -15.09
C ARG A 392 -58.17 88.44 -15.53
N LEU A 393 -59.09 88.19 -16.48
CA LEU A 393 -59.41 86.83 -16.96
C LEU A 393 -58.24 86.19 -17.73
N ARG A 394 -57.55 86.96 -18.57
CA ARG A 394 -56.46 86.46 -19.43
C ARG A 394 -55.29 85.84 -18.66
N GLY A 395 -55.02 86.30 -17.43
CA GLY A 395 -53.93 85.79 -16.60
C GLY A 395 -54.18 84.39 -15.98
N GLN A 396 -55.44 84.00 -15.78
CA GLN A 396 -55.77 82.75 -15.08
C GLN A 396 -55.67 81.52 -16.01
N VAL A 397 -56.07 81.68 -17.27
CA VAL A 397 -55.99 80.64 -18.32
C VAL A 397 -54.55 80.14 -18.50
N ALA A 398 -53.57 81.05 -18.60
CA ALA A 398 -52.18 80.71 -18.88
C ALA A 398 -51.53 79.79 -17.83
N SER A 399 -51.92 79.92 -16.55
CA SER A 399 -51.33 79.14 -15.45
C SER A 399 -51.80 77.68 -15.40
N LEU A 400 -53.00 77.37 -15.91
CA LEU A 400 -53.53 76.01 -15.92
C LEU A 400 -53.02 75.20 -17.12
N ARG A 401 -52.91 75.82 -18.31
CA ARG A 401 -52.37 75.18 -19.52
C ARG A 401 -50.96 74.60 -19.28
N SER A 402 -50.05 75.41 -18.74
CA SER A 402 -48.66 75.00 -18.49
C SER A 402 -48.52 73.82 -17.51
N ARG A 403 -49.44 73.66 -16.54
CA ARG A 403 -49.42 72.52 -15.59
C ARG A 403 -49.94 71.22 -16.22
N ALA A 404 -50.98 71.31 -17.05
CA ALA A 404 -51.48 70.16 -17.79
C ALA A 404 -50.45 69.62 -18.80
N GLU A 405 -49.71 70.50 -19.46
CA GLU A 405 -48.63 70.15 -20.41
C GLU A 405 -47.50 69.39 -19.71
N ALA A 406 -46.96 69.93 -18.59
CA ALA A 406 -45.89 69.30 -17.83
C ALA A 406 -46.27 67.90 -17.26
N ALA A 407 -47.53 67.72 -16.86
CA ALA A 407 -48.02 66.40 -16.41
C ALA A 407 -48.05 65.37 -17.56
N GLY A 408 -48.27 65.80 -18.80
CA GLY A 408 -48.20 64.95 -19.99
C GLY A 408 -46.80 64.39 -20.26
N GLU A 409 -45.76 65.20 -20.09
CA GLU A 409 -44.36 64.79 -20.31
C GLU A 409 -43.89 63.73 -19.29
N GLU A 410 -44.32 63.85 -18.02
CA GLU A 410 -44.00 62.88 -16.97
C GLU A 410 -44.62 61.50 -17.26
N ILE A 411 -45.89 61.48 -17.69
CA ILE A 411 -46.60 60.26 -18.12
C ILE A 411 -45.83 59.57 -19.26
N GLY A 412 -45.33 60.34 -20.23
CA GLY A 412 -44.52 59.83 -21.33
C GLY A 412 -43.23 59.16 -20.86
N ARG A 413 -42.47 59.83 -19.98
CA ARG A 413 -41.21 59.29 -19.43
C ARG A 413 -41.42 58.01 -18.61
N LEU A 414 -42.43 57.98 -17.74
CA LEU A 414 -42.76 56.80 -16.94
C LEU A 414 -43.25 55.62 -17.81
N THR A 415 -44.00 55.90 -18.89
CA THR A 415 -44.48 54.87 -19.83
C THR A 415 -43.33 54.20 -20.57
N ALA A 416 -42.34 54.97 -21.05
CA ALA A 416 -41.15 54.42 -21.70
C ALA A 416 -40.32 53.53 -20.75
N ALA A 417 -40.14 53.96 -19.49
CA ALA A 417 -39.43 53.16 -18.49
C ALA A 417 -40.15 51.83 -18.18
N ARG A 418 -41.49 51.84 -18.09
CA ARG A 418 -42.29 50.63 -17.87
C ARG A 418 -42.12 49.62 -19.01
N GLU A 419 -42.10 50.08 -20.24
CA GLU A 419 -41.96 49.20 -21.40
C GLU A 419 -40.55 48.62 -21.50
N GLN A 420 -39.51 49.39 -21.15
CA GLN A 420 -38.14 48.87 -21.03
C GLN A 420 -38.00 47.80 -19.93
N ALA A 421 -38.73 47.93 -18.81
CA ALA A 421 -38.76 46.91 -17.76
C ALA A 421 -39.43 45.61 -18.25
N ARG A 422 -40.57 45.72 -18.96
CA ARG A 422 -41.26 44.58 -19.58
C ARG A 422 -40.42 43.88 -20.64
N GLN A 423 -39.71 44.63 -21.47
CA GLN A 423 -38.83 44.05 -22.48
C GLN A 423 -37.75 43.18 -21.82
N LYS A 424 -37.11 43.66 -20.75
CA LYS A 424 -36.13 42.88 -19.96
C LYS A 424 -36.74 41.63 -19.31
N SER A 425 -37.95 41.73 -18.78
CA SER A 425 -38.73 40.59 -18.25
C SER A 425 -38.93 39.52 -19.34
N ALA A 426 -39.40 39.93 -20.52
CA ALA A 426 -39.64 39.04 -21.66
C ALA A 426 -38.36 38.52 -22.33
N GLU A 427 -37.22 39.20 -22.22
CA GLU A 427 -35.91 38.71 -22.67
C GLU A 427 -35.36 37.66 -21.71
N ALA A 428 -35.37 37.92 -20.40
CA ALA A 428 -34.95 36.96 -19.38
C ALA A 428 -35.83 35.70 -19.37
N ALA A 429 -37.15 35.83 -19.55
CA ALA A 429 -38.06 34.69 -19.65
C ALA A 429 -37.80 33.83 -20.92
N ARG A 430 -37.47 34.44 -22.06
CA ARG A 430 -37.12 33.69 -23.28
C ARG A 430 -35.78 32.98 -23.16
N ALA A 431 -34.79 33.60 -22.52
CA ALA A 431 -33.52 32.95 -22.21
C ALA A 431 -33.73 31.76 -21.25
N PHE A 432 -34.55 31.93 -20.21
CA PHE A 432 -34.92 30.86 -19.28
C PHE A 432 -35.54 29.66 -20.02
N THR A 433 -36.58 29.86 -20.82
CA THR A 433 -37.24 28.76 -21.56
C THR A 433 -36.33 28.09 -22.59
N ALA A 434 -35.41 28.85 -23.21
CA ALA A 434 -34.43 28.26 -24.14
C ALA A 434 -33.41 27.37 -23.41
N LEU A 435 -33.01 27.75 -22.19
CA LEU A 435 -32.05 27.01 -21.37
C LEU A 435 -32.70 25.81 -20.64
N GLU A 436 -33.97 25.96 -20.23
CA GLU A 436 -34.83 24.90 -19.67
C GLU A 436 -35.03 23.75 -20.67
N ALA A 437 -35.17 24.08 -21.96
CA ALA A 437 -35.20 23.09 -23.04
C ALA A 437 -33.85 22.37 -23.25
N THR A 438 -32.72 23.01 -22.91
CA THR A 438 -31.39 22.37 -22.94
C THR A 438 -31.23 21.40 -21.77
N VAL A 439 -31.66 21.76 -20.56
CA VAL A 439 -31.66 20.86 -19.39
C VAL A 439 -32.42 19.58 -19.71
N ALA A 440 -33.65 19.69 -20.23
CA ALA A 440 -34.46 18.52 -20.59
C ALA A 440 -33.83 17.63 -21.70
N GLY A 441 -32.80 18.11 -22.42
CA GLY A 441 -32.01 17.31 -23.35
C GLY A 441 -30.78 16.65 -22.73
N LEU A 442 -30.24 17.20 -21.63
CA LEU A 442 -29.12 16.65 -20.86
C LEU A 442 -29.60 15.59 -19.85
N ASP A 443 -30.70 15.88 -19.14
CA ASP A 443 -31.45 14.97 -18.24
C ASP A 443 -31.74 13.60 -18.91
N ALA A 444 -32.02 13.62 -20.21
CA ALA A 444 -32.29 12.45 -21.03
C ALA A 444 -31.03 11.67 -21.48
N GLY A 445 -29.84 12.26 -21.34
CA GLY A 445 -28.54 11.62 -21.59
C GLY A 445 -27.91 11.04 -20.33
N GLU A 446 -28.10 11.70 -19.18
CA GLU A 446 -27.59 11.31 -17.86
C GLU A 446 -28.01 9.88 -17.49
N VAL A 447 -29.29 9.53 -17.68
CA VAL A 447 -29.84 8.17 -17.46
C VAL A 447 -29.11 7.09 -18.26
N GLY A 448 -28.52 7.43 -19.41
CA GLY A 448 -27.69 6.50 -20.18
C GLY A 448 -26.28 6.34 -19.61
N LEU A 449 -25.71 7.39 -19.04
CA LEU A 449 -24.37 7.39 -18.43
C LEU A 449 -24.36 6.65 -17.08
N ASP A 450 -25.43 6.77 -16.29
CA ASP A 450 -25.65 5.94 -15.09
C ASP A 450 -25.63 4.46 -15.45
N GLN A 451 -26.45 4.04 -16.43
CA GLN A 451 -26.52 2.64 -16.84
C GLN A 451 -25.19 2.13 -17.43
N GLU A 452 -24.49 2.94 -18.24
CA GLU A 452 -23.14 2.62 -18.73
C GLU A 452 -22.12 2.44 -17.59
N HIS A 453 -22.27 3.19 -16.49
CA HIS A 453 -21.41 3.05 -15.31
C HIS A 453 -21.75 1.81 -14.48
N GLU A 454 -23.04 1.54 -14.22
CA GLU A 454 -23.49 0.33 -13.51
C GLU A 454 -23.06 -0.94 -14.24
N GLU A 455 -23.31 -1.05 -15.55
CA GLU A 455 -22.91 -2.22 -16.35
C GLU A 455 -21.38 -2.43 -16.35
N ALA A 456 -20.60 -1.35 -16.44
CA ALA A 456 -19.14 -1.43 -16.38
C ALA A 456 -18.61 -1.78 -14.97
N ALA A 457 -19.26 -1.31 -13.91
CA ALA A 457 -18.92 -1.60 -12.53
C ALA A 457 -19.24 -3.05 -12.16
N GLU A 458 -20.39 -3.58 -12.58
CA GLU A 458 -20.75 -5.00 -12.39
C GLU A 458 -19.77 -5.93 -13.13
N ALA A 459 -19.45 -5.64 -14.39
CA ALA A 459 -18.48 -6.42 -15.16
C ALA A 459 -17.09 -6.43 -14.49
N LEU A 460 -16.64 -5.28 -13.99
CA LEU A 460 -15.39 -5.16 -13.24
C LEU A 460 -15.41 -5.93 -11.91
N GLN A 461 -16.55 -5.97 -11.22
CA GLN A 461 -16.70 -6.74 -9.98
C GLN A 461 -16.65 -8.26 -10.24
N GLN A 462 -17.34 -8.75 -11.28
CA GLN A 462 -17.30 -10.17 -11.67
C GLN A 462 -15.87 -10.64 -12.00
N LEU A 463 -15.09 -9.81 -12.72
CA LEU A 463 -13.69 -10.12 -13.05
C LEU A 463 -12.76 -10.14 -11.82
N ARG A 464 -13.06 -9.34 -10.78
CA ARG A 464 -12.33 -9.37 -9.50
C ARG A 464 -12.64 -10.63 -8.69
N GLU A 465 -13.86 -11.14 -8.77
CA GLU A 465 -14.25 -12.41 -8.14
C GLU A 465 -13.63 -13.61 -8.86
N GLU A 466 -13.59 -13.59 -10.20
CA GLU A 466 -12.83 -14.54 -11.02
C GLU A 466 -11.33 -14.53 -10.65
N GLN A 467 -10.76 -13.34 -10.42
CA GLN A 467 -9.34 -13.17 -10.05
C GLN A 467 -9.06 -13.75 -8.66
N ALA A 468 -9.93 -13.51 -7.68
CA ALA A 468 -9.79 -14.09 -6.34
C ALA A 468 -9.85 -15.63 -6.38
N GLY A 469 -10.71 -16.20 -7.23
CA GLY A 469 -10.78 -17.64 -7.49
C GLY A 469 -9.49 -18.22 -8.08
N LEU A 470 -8.95 -17.61 -9.13
CA LEU A 470 -7.70 -18.08 -9.76
C LEU A 470 -6.49 -17.97 -8.83
N VAL A 471 -6.37 -16.88 -8.05
CA VAL A 471 -5.28 -16.72 -7.07
C VAL A 471 -5.32 -17.79 -5.99
N ALA A 472 -6.51 -18.14 -5.49
CA ALA A 472 -6.66 -19.23 -4.52
C ALA A 472 -6.29 -20.60 -5.13
N ALA A 473 -6.63 -20.82 -6.42
CA ALA A 473 -6.26 -22.03 -7.14
C ALA A 473 -4.74 -22.13 -7.40
N GLU A 474 -4.06 -21.05 -7.82
CA GLU A 474 -2.60 -21.08 -8.01
C GLU A 474 -1.89 -21.37 -6.69
N GLN A 475 -2.32 -20.75 -5.58
CA GLN A 475 -1.74 -21.01 -4.26
C GLN A 475 -1.91 -22.48 -3.82
N ALA A 476 -3.08 -23.08 -4.06
CA ALA A 476 -3.31 -24.49 -3.75
C ALA A 476 -2.45 -25.43 -4.61
N ALA A 477 -2.34 -25.18 -5.92
CA ALA A 477 -1.49 -25.96 -6.82
C ALA A 477 0.00 -25.82 -6.47
N GLN A 478 0.46 -24.61 -6.16
CA GLN A 478 1.84 -24.30 -5.74
C GLN A 478 2.22 -25.03 -4.44
N GLN A 479 1.30 -25.08 -3.46
CA GLN A 479 1.48 -25.86 -2.23
C GLN A 479 1.55 -27.37 -2.51
N GLN A 480 0.69 -27.89 -3.38
CA GLN A 480 0.69 -29.32 -3.75
C GLN A 480 1.97 -29.71 -4.51
N ARG A 481 2.47 -28.86 -5.41
CA ARG A 481 3.79 -29.08 -6.06
C ARG A 481 4.92 -29.08 -5.04
N ALA A 482 4.91 -28.15 -4.08
CA ALA A 482 5.94 -28.09 -3.03
C ALA A 482 5.92 -29.33 -2.13
N ALA A 483 4.73 -29.85 -1.78
CA ALA A 483 4.59 -31.09 -1.01
C ALA A 483 5.07 -32.33 -1.79
N ALA A 484 4.74 -32.43 -3.09
CA ALA A 484 5.23 -33.51 -3.95
C ALA A 484 6.76 -33.46 -4.12
N ALA A 485 7.34 -32.27 -4.32
CA ALA A 485 8.78 -32.10 -4.45
C ALA A 485 9.53 -32.45 -3.15
N ALA A 486 9.01 -32.03 -2.00
CA ALA A 486 9.57 -32.42 -0.70
C ALA A 486 9.47 -33.94 -0.44
N ARG A 487 8.41 -34.61 -0.91
CA ARG A 487 8.28 -36.08 -0.86
C ARG A 487 9.31 -36.76 -1.77
N ALA A 488 9.46 -36.33 -3.02
CA ALA A 488 10.45 -36.86 -3.96
C ALA A 488 11.88 -36.74 -3.40
N GLU A 489 12.22 -35.58 -2.83
CA GLU A 489 13.55 -35.31 -2.26
C GLU A 489 13.84 -36.13 -1.00
N ALA A 490 12.85 -36.29 -0.10
CA ALA A 490 12.97 -37.14 1.08
C ALA A 490 13.13 -38.62 0.72
N LEU A 491 12.48 -39.08 -0.37
CA LEU A 491 12.64 -40.44 -0.88
C LEU A 491 14.00 -40.64 -1.59
N ARG A 492 14.47 -39.66 -2.38
CA ARG A 492 15.84 -39.65 -2.94
C ARG A 492 16.91 -39.75 -1.86
N SER A 493 16.78 -38.96 -0.78
CA SER A 493 17.67 -39.04 0.38
C SER A 493 17.67 -40.42 1.06
N GLY A 494 16.63 -41.24 0.85
CA GLY A 494 16.56 -42.63 1.30
C GLY A 494 17.31 -43.63 0.41
N LEU A 495 17.55 -43.28 -0.86
CA LEU A 495 18.37 -44.07 -1.81
C LEU A 495 19.88 -43.85 -1.60
N GLU A 496 20.30 -42.69 -1.07
CA GLU A 496 21.71 -42.35 -0.80
C GLU A 496 22.31 -43.08 0.42
N ARG A 497 22.17 -44.41 0.49
CA ARG A 497 22.84 -45.24 1.49
C ARG A 497 24.35 -45.24 1.25
N LYS A 498 25.13 -44.99 2.30
CA LYS A 498 26.60 -45.10 2.27
C LYS A 498 27.04 -46.55 2.46
N ASP A 499 26.77 -47.37 1.46
CA ASP A 499 27.21 -48.76 1.37
C ASP A 499 28.22 -48.97 0.23
N ALA A 500 28.68 -50.22 0.09
CA ALA A 500 29.65 -50.62 -0.93
C ALA A 500 29.13 -50.48 -2.37
N GLY A 501 27.81 -50.52 -2.58
CA GLY A 501 27.18 -50.31 -3.88
C GLY A 501 27.28 -48.85 -4.29
N ALA A 502 26.93 -47.93 -3.38
CA ALA A 502 27.12 -46.49 -3.58
C ALA A 502 28.60 -46.12 -3.77
N ALA A 503 29.52 -46.78 -3.05
CA ALA A 503 30.96 -46.59 -3.23
C ALA A 503 31.44 -47.00 -4.65
N LEU A 504 30.94 -48.13 -5.18
CA LEU A 504 31.24 -48.55 -6.56
C LEU A 504 30.63 -47.62 -7.61
N LEU A 505 29.41 -47.13 -7.41
CA LEU A 505 28.77 -46.17 -8.32
C LEU A 505 29.54 -44.85 -8.36
N ALA A 506 30.00 -44.35 -7.21
CA ALA A 506 30.87 -43.17 -7.11
C ALA A 506 32.28 -43.40 -7.68
N ALA A 507 32.72 -44.66 -7.83
CA ALA A 507 33.97 -45.04 -8.47
C ALA A 507 33.84 -45.30 -9.99
N GLY A 508 32.63 -45.20 -10.57
CA GLY A 508 32.35 -45.53 -11.98
C GLY A 508 33.19 -44.78 -13.02
N GLU A 509 33.64 -43.54 -12.72
CA GLU A 509 34.56 -42.80 -13.59
C GLU A 509 35.99 -43.38 -13.65
N ARG A 510 36.30 -44.37 -12.79
CA ARG A 510 37.62 -45.03 -12.67
C ARG A 510 37.58 -46.53 -12.95
N LEU A 511 36.38 -47.11 -13.06
CA LEU A 511 36.14 -48.54 -13.25
C LEU A 511 35.37 -48.75 -14.57
N ASP A 512 36.10 -49.06 -15.64
CA ASP A 512 35.50 -49.34 -16.94
C ASP A 512 34.49 -50.51 -16.83
N GLY A 513 33.24 -50.25 -17.19
CA GLY A 513 32.18 -51.27 -17.26
C GLY A 513 31.20 -51.31 -16.08
N VAL A 514 31.19 -50.34 -15.16
CA VAL A 514 30.07 -50.14 -14.22
C VAL A 514 28.92 -49.42 -14.95
N LEU A 515 27.69 -49.96 -14.87
CA LEU A 515 26.55 -49.48 -15.67
C LEU A 515 25.44 -48.77 -14.88
N GLY A 516 25.29 -49.05 -13.57
CA GLY A 516 24.28 -48.41 -12.71
C GLY A 516 23.72 -49.35 -11.64
N SER A 517 22.72 -48.91 -10.86
CA SER A 517 21.99 -49.79 -9.92
C SER A 517 20.90 -50.57 -10.65
N VAL A 518 20.63 -51.81 -10.23
CA VAL A 518 19.48 -52.59 -10.73
C VAL A 518 18.16 -51.84 -10.53
N ALA A 519 17.99 -51.18 -9.38
CA ALA A 519 16.77 -50.41 -9.09
C ALA A 519 16.54 -49.22 -10.05
N THR A 520 17.59 -48.67 -10.66
CA THR A 520 17.51 -47.55 -11.61
C THR A 520 17.43 -48.02 -13.07
N LEU A 521 17.77 -49.28 -13.35
CA LEU A 521 17.87 -49.85 -14.71
C LEU A 521 16.77 -50.87 -15.06
N VAL A 522 15.89 -51.20 -14.10
CA VAL A 522 14.76 -52.11 -14.29
C VAL A 522 13.44 -51.36 -14.11
N GLY A 523 12.65 -51.27 -15.18
CA GLY A 523 11.26 -50.85 -15.08
C GLY A 523 10.37 -52.00 -14.62
N VAL A 524 9.35 -51.70 -13.81
CA VAL A 524 8.37 -52.69 -13.31
C VAL A 524 6.95 -52.25 -13.67
N GLU A 525 6.06 -53.20 -13.96
CA GLU A 525 4.64 -52.91 -14.16
C GLU A 525 3.99 -52.41 -12.84
N PRO A 526 3.29 -51.25 -12.83
CA PRO A 526 2.79 -50.65 -11.60
C PRO A 526 1.89 -51.55 -10.73
N GLY A 527 2.19 -51.58 -9.44
CA GLY A 527 1.52 -52.42 -8.45
C GLY A 527 2.00 -53.88 -8.42
N TRP A 528 3.22 -54.16 -8.88
CA TRP A 528 3.91 -55.46 -8.78
C TRP A 528 5.34 -55.35 -8.23
N GLU A 529 5.76 -54.16 -7.80
CA GLU A 529 7.10 -53.79 -7.37
C GLU A 529 7.59 -54.69 -6.22
N GLN A 530 6.75 -54.88 -5.20
CA GLN A 530 7.03 -55.72 -4.04
C GLN A 530 7.17 -57.21 -4.42
N ALA A 531 6.39 -57.69 -5.40
CA ALA A 531 6.48 -59.06 -5.90
C ALA A 531 7.75 -59.29 -6.77
N VAL A 532 8.14 -58.30 -7.57
CA VAL A 532 9.39 -58.34 -8.37
C VAL A 532 10.62 -58.23 -7.47
N SER A 533 10.61 -57.33 -6.49
CA SER A 533 11.59 -57.19 -5.40
C SER A 533 11.81 -58.53 -4.69
N ALA A 534 10.73 -59.16 -4.21
CA ALA A 534 10.79 -60.46 -3.55
C ALA A 534 11.28 -61.61 -4.47
N ALA A 535 10.98 -61.54 -5.77
CA ALA A 535 11.46 -62.50 -6.77
C ALA A 535 12.96 -62.37 -7.06
N LEU A 536 13.50 -61.16 -7.13
CA LEU A 536 14.92 -60.88 -7.35
C LEU A 536 15.77 -61.08 -6.07
N GLY A 537 15.20 -60.81 -4.89
CA GLY A 537 15.92 -60.90 -3.62
C GLY A 537 17.13 -59.96 -3.57
N ALA A 538 18.29 -60.47 -3.15
CA ALA A 538 19.52 -59.67 -3.07
C ALA A 538 19.95 -59.06 -4.43
N ALA A 539 19.50 -59.61 -5.56
CA ALA A 539 19.77 -59.02 -6.88
C ALA A 539 18.98 -57.72 -7.15
N ALA A 540 17.96 -57.39 -6.35
CA ALA A 540 17.23 -56.13 -6.45
C ALA A 540 18.07 -54.91 -6.07
N ASP A 541 18.97 -55.07 -5.10
CA ASP A 541 19.82 -54.02 -4.55
C ASP A 541 21.27 -54.06 -5.13
N ALA A 542 21.48 -54.80 -6.23
CA ALA A 542 22.79 -55.04 -6.82
C ALA A 542 23.27 -53.92 -7.78
N VAL A 543 24.58 -53.81 -7.97
CA VAL A 543 25.19 -52.92 -8.99
C VAL A 543 25.40 -53.69 -10.30
N VAL A 544 24.96 -53.11 -11.41
CA VAL A 544 25.11 -53.67 -12.75
C VAL A 544 26.50 -53.37 -13.31
N VAL A 545 27.14 -54.40 -13.87
CA VAL A 545 28.41 -54.30 -14.60
C VAL A 545 28.31 -55.03 -15.94
N ASP A 546 29.07 -54.58 -16.93
CA ASP A 546 29.00 -55.05 -18.33
C ASP A 546 29.35 -56.55 -18.45
N GLY A 547 30.41 -57.00 -17.78
CA GLY A 547 30.87 -58.38 -17.87
C GLY A 547 31.72 -58.87 -16.68
N VAL A 548 32.19 -60.11 -16.79
CA VAL A 548 32.94 -60.80 -15.72
C VAL A 548 34.21 -60.03 -15.33
N ASP A 549 34.95 -59.48 -16.30
CA ASP A 549 36.20 -58.78 -16.03
C ASP A 549 35.98 -57.47 -15.25
N ALA A 550 34.91 -56.72 -15.56
CA ALA A 550 34.49 -55.54 -14.79
C ALA A 550 34.03 -55.91 -13.37
N ALA A 551 33.35 -57.05 -13.21
CA ALA A 551 32.95 -57.57 -11.90
C ALA A 551 34.16 -57.93 -11.02
N VAL A 552 35.23 -58.50 -11.60
CA VAL A 552 36.48 -58.77 -10.88
C VAL A 552 37.13 -57.47 -10.44
N GLN A 553 37.25 -56.47 -11.32
CA GLN A 553 37.83 -55.16 -10.97
C GLN A 553 37.06 -54.45 -9.87
N ALA A 554 35.72 -54.47 -9.90
CA ALA A 554 34.88 -53.91 -8.84
C ALA A 554 35.11 -54.61 -7.48
N VAL A 555 35.20 -55.95 -7.46
CA VAL A 555 35.48 -56.71 -6.22
C VAL A 555 36.92 -56.51 -5.73
N GLU A 556 37.89 -56.30 -6.63
CA GLU A 556 39.27 -55.97 -6.26
C GLU A 556 39.37 -54.55 -5.67
N HIS A 557 38.65 -53.56 -6.22
CA HIS A 557 38.58 -52.21 -5.67
C HIS A 557 37.95 -52.19 -4.27
N LEU A 558 36.79 -52.86 -4.09
CA LEU A 558 36.14 -52.99 -2.77
C LEU A 558 37.07 -53.61 -1.71
N ARG A 559 37.93 -54.56 -2.12
CA ARG A 559 38.90 -55.21 -1.22
C ARG A 559 40.15 -54.37 -0.97
N GLY A 560 40.63 -53.62 -1.97
CA GLY A 560 41.82 -52.79 -1.86
C GLY A 560 41.66 -51.65 -0.86
N ASP A 561 40.48 -51.02 -0.88
CA ASP A 561 40.16 -49.82 -0.11
C ASP A 561 39.24 -50.10 1.11
N ASP A 562 39.02 -51.38 1.44
CA ASP A 562 38.16 -51.92 2.52
C ASP A 562 36.73 -51.33 2.56
N LEU A 563 36.12 -51.15 1.37
CA LEU A 563 34.85 -50.47 1.17
C LEU A 563 33.61 -51.37 1.42
N GLY A 564 33.80 -52.60 1.91
CA GLY A 564 32.71 -53.52 2.28
C GLY A 564 32.36 -54.57 1.22
N ARG A 565 31.06 -54.87 1.07
CA ARG A 565 30.53 -55.89 0.15
C ARG A 565 29.29 -55.39 -0.58
N ALA A 566 29.26 -55.57 -1.91
CA ALA A 566 28.10 -55.37 -2.75
C ALA A 566 27.86 -56.61 -3.62
N ASP A 567 26.60 -56.88 -3.97
CA ASP A 567 26.23 -57.86 -4.99
C ASP A 567 26.29 -57.21 -6.39
N LEU A 568 26.72 -57.99 -7.39
CA LEU A 568 26.95 -57.51 -8.76
C LEU A 568 26.14 -58.30 -9.79
N LEU A 569 25.48 -57.60 -10.72
CA LEU A 569 24.71 -58.19 -11.82
C LEU A 569 25.42 -58.01 -13.16
N LEU A 570 25.58 -59.09 -13.93
CA LEU A 570 26.28 -59.06 -15.22
C LEU A 570 25.31 -58.84 -16.38
N GLY A 571 25.47 -57.74 -17.13
CA GLY A 571 24.62 -57.39 -18.27
C GLY A 571 24.86 -58.25 -19.52
N GLY A 572 26.10 -58.31 -20.00
CA GLY A 572 26.52 -58.88 -21.30
C GLY A 572 26.47 -60.40 -21.45
N GLY A 573 25.53 -61.08 -20.80
CA GLY A 573 25.31 -62.52 -20.98
C GLY A 573 24.56 -62.84 -22.30
N PRO A 574 24.86 -63.96 -22.99
CA PRO A 574 24.11 -64.37 -24.18
C PRO A 574 22.64 -64.64 -23.85
N ASP A 575 21.74 -64.44 -24.81
CA ASP A 575 20.29 -64.49 -24.58
C ASP A 575 19.82 -65.77 -23.84
N GLY A 576 18.91 -65.55 -22.89
CA GLY A 576 18.19 -66.64 -22.22
C GLY A 576 17.18 -67.30 -23.17
N ALA A 577 16.75 -68.51 -22.81
CA ALA A 577 15.70 -69.20 -23.57
C ALA A 577 14.37 -68.42 -23.57
N ASP A 578 13.55 -68.65 -24.61
CA ASP A 578 12.20 -68.09 -24.73
C ASP A 578 11.40 -68.24 -23.42
N VAL A 579 10.57 -67.24 -23.14
CA VAL A 579 9.59 -67.31 -22.05
C VAL A 579 8.70 -68.54 -22.28
N PRO A 580 8.45 -69.38 -21.26
CA PRO A 580 7.56 -70.53 -21.41
C PRO A 580 6.14 -70.13 -21.85
N GLY A 581 5.35 -71.13 -22.25
CA GLY A 581 3.93 -70.93 -22.56
C GLY A 581 3.12 -70.32 -21.39
N PRO A 582 1.82 -70.00 -21.61
CA PRO A 582 1.00 -69.24 -20.67
C PRO A 582 1.09 -69.80 -19.24
N ALA A 583 1.35 -68.92 -18.27
CA ALA A 583 1.67 -69.29 -16.90
C ALA A 583 0.56 -70.13 -16.24
N PRO A 584 0.89 -71.13 -15.40
CA PRO A 584 -0.11 -72.02 -14.82
C PRO A 584 -0.98 -71.31 -13.76
N ALA A 585 -2.11 -71.95 -13.42
CA ALA A 585 -3.05 -71.53 -12.37
C ALA A 585 -3.61 -70.08 -12.48
N GLY A 586 -3.41 -69.38 -13.60
CA GLY A 586 -3.83 -67.99 -13.78
C GLY A 586 -2.89 -66.93 -13.18
N GLY A 587 -1.64 -67.31 -12.87
CA GLY A 587 -0.58 -66.35 -12.56
C GLY A 587 -0.03 -65.66 -13.81
N ARG A 588 1.05 -64.89 -13.63
CA ARG A 588 1.88 -64.31 -14.71
C ARG A 588 3.35 -64.67 -14.48
N TRP A 589 4.16 -64.75 -15.54
CA TRP A 589 5.59 -64.97 -15.32
C TRP A 589 6.23 -63.68 -14.80
N ALA A 590 7.08 -63.75 -13.77
CA ALA A 590 7.72 -62.55 -13.21
C ALA A 590 8.56 -61.80 -14.27
N VAL A 591 9.09 -62.53 -15.26
CA VAL A 591 9.84 -62.00 -16.40
C VAL A 591 9.01 -61.08 -17.33
N GLU A 592 7.68 -61.21 -17.33
CA GLU A 592 6.73 -60.38 -18.10
C GLU A 592 6.38 -59.05 -17.39
N LEU A 593 6.68 -58.94 -16.09
CA LEU A 593 6.38 -57.77 -15.27
C LEU A 593 7.54 -56.75 -15.24
N VAL A 594 8.65 -57.04 -15.93
CA VAL A 594 9.88 -56.24 -15.90
C VAL A 594 10.40 -55.89 -17.30
N SER A 595 10.91 -54.67 -17.43
CA SER A 595 11.54 -54.11 -18.63
C SER A 595 12.97 -53.61 -18.33
N GLY A 596 13.80 -53.49 -19.36
CA GLY A 596 15.20 -53.09 -19.24
C GLY A 596 16.08 -53.85 -20.23
N ASP A 597 16.31 -53.26 -21.41
CA ASP A 597 16.91 -53.96 -22.56
C ASP A 597 18.31 -54.50 -22.26
N THR A 598 19.17 -53.69 -21.64
CA THR A 598 20.55 -54.05 -21.21
C THR A 598 20.58 -55.16 -20.15
N LEU A 599 19.47 -55.41 -19.46
CA LEU A 599 19.35 -56.39 -18.38
C LEU A 599 18.49 -57.60 -18.75
N ARG A 600 17.81 -57.60 -19.91
CA ARG A 600 16.86 -58.64 -20.32
C ARG A 600 17.44 -60.06 -20.21
N PRO A 601 18.69 -60.38 -20.63
CA PRO A 601 19.23 -61.73 -20.50
C PRO A 601 19.47 -62.16 -19.05
N ALA A 602 19.84 -61.22 -18.17
CA ALA A 602 20.08 -61.49 -16.76
C ALA A 602 18.76 -61.68 -15.99
N LEU A 603 17.79 -60.78 -16.19
CA LEU A 603 16.46 -60.85 -15.59
C LEU A 603 15.72 -62.14 -15.99
N THR A 604 15.79 -62.54 -17.27
CA THR A 604 15.17 -63.78 -17.75
C THR A 604 15.77 -65.04 -17.10
N ARG A 605 17.03 -65.00 -16.65
CA ARG A 605 17.66 -66.11 -15.92
C ARG A 605 17.33 -66.10 -14.42
N LEU A 606 17.31 -64.92 -13.79
CA LEU A 606 16.98 -64.79 -12.36
C LEU A 606 15.51 -65.09 -12.08
N LEU A 607 14.61 -64.70 -12.97
CA LEU A 607 13.16 -64.90 -12.87
C LEU A 607 12.68 -66.20 -13.55
N ALA A 608 13.61 -67.07 -13.96
CA ALA A 608 13.29 -68.35 -14.60
C ALA A 608 12.53 -69.27 -13.65
N GLY A 609 11.34 -69.72 -14.05
CA GLY A 609 10.49 -70.55 -13.20
C GLY A 609 9.78 -69.81 -12.06
N VAL A 610 9.80 -68.46 -12.07
CA VAL A 610 9.10 -67.63 -11.08
C VAL A 610 7.77 -67.12 -11.65
N VAL A 611 6.68 -67.43 -10.96
CA VAL A 611 5.30 -67.03 -11.32
C VAL A 611 4.73 -66.16 -10.22
N VAL A 612 4.21 -65.00 -10.58
CA VAL A 612 3.48 -64.12 -9.67
C VAL A 612 2.00 -64.49 -9.64
N VAL A 613 1.43 -64.58 -8.44
CA VAL A 613 0.06 -65.01 -8.15
C VAL A 613 -0.62 -64.05 -7.17
N ALA A 614 -1.95 -64.11 -7.09
CA ALA A 614 -2.73 -63.18 -6.28
C ALA A 614 -2.45 -63.30 -4.76
N ASP A 615 -2.42 -64.52 -4.22
CA ASP A 615 -2.37 -64.76 -2.77
C ASP A 615 -1.64 -66.07 -2.38
N LEU A 616 -1.40 -66.25 -1.08
CA LEU A 616 -0.78 -67.46 -0.51
C LEU A 616 -1.58 -68.76 -0.81
N PRO A 617 -2.92 -68.80 -0.77
CA PRO A 617 -3.71 -69.92 -1.27
C PRO A 617 -3.40 -70.33 -2.72
N ALA A 618 -3.28 -69.37 -3.65
CA ALA A 618 -2.91 -69.62 -5.04
C ALA A 618 -1.45 -70.06 -5.17
N ALA A 619 -0.53 -69.44 -4.42
CA ALA A 619 0.88 -69.84 -4.38
C ALA A 619 1.04 -71.32 -3.96
N ARG A 620 0.31 -71.72 -2.91
CA ARG A 620 0.29 -73.11 -2.43
C ARG A 620 -0.31 -74.08 -3.45
N ALA A 621 -1.33 -73.66 -4.20
CA ALA A 621 -1.92 -74.48 -5.26
C ALA A 621 -0.92 -74.70 -6.41
N LEU A 622 -0.29 -73.62 -6.88
CA LEU A 622 0.70 -73.67 -7.95
C LEU A 622 1.89 -74.57 -7.59
N VAL A 623 2.49 -74.40 -6.41
CA VAL A 623 3.66 -75.19 -5.96
C VAL A 623 3.30 -76.66 -5.68
N ALA A 624 2.02 -77.00 -5.46
CA ALA A 624 1.56 -78.37 -5.31
C ALA A 624 1.34 -79.08 -6.67
N GLU A 625 0.92 -78.35 -7.69
CA GLU A 625 0.71 -78.86 -9.07
C GLU A 625 2.01 -78.85 -9.89
N HIS A 626 2.85 -77.83 -9.68
CA HIS A 626 4.15 -77.60 -10.32
C HIS A 626 5.29 -77.49 -9.27
N PRO A 627 5.79 -78.63 -8.74
CA PRO A 627 6.84 -78.68 -7.73
C PRO A 627 8.17 -78.00 -8.08
N GLU A 628 8.40 -77.76 -9.37
CA GLU A 628 9.58 -77.13 -9.95
C GLU A 628 9.54 -75.59 -9.95
N LEU A 629 8.37 -74.99 -9.76
CA LEU A 629 8.19 -73.53 -9.83
C LEU A 629 8.31 -72.86 -8.46
N THR A 630 8.63 -71.56 -8.49
CA THR A 630 8.51 -70.66 -7.33
C THR A 630 7.33 -69.72 -7.57
N ALA A 631 6.36 -69.73 -6.66
CA ALA A 631 5.28 -68.76 -6.62
C ALA A 631 5.70 -67.54 -5.79
N VAL A 632 5.30 -66.34 -6.21
CA VAL A 632 5.43 -65.11 -5.42
C VAL A 632 4.07 -64.42 -5.34
N THR A 633 3.62 -64.06 -4.14
CA THR A 633 2.35 -63.32 -3.96
C THR A 633 2.51 -61.85 -4.33
N ARG A 634 1.39 -61.14 -4.56
CA ARG A 634 1.43 -59.69 -4.79
C ARG A 634 2.06 -58.92 -3.63
N ASP A 635 1.86 -59.42 -2.40
CA ASP A 635 2.39 -58.85 -1.15
C ASP A 635 3.86 -59.26 -0.87
N GLY A 636 4.52 -59.95 -1.81
CA GLY A 636 5.95 -60.31 -1.72
C GLY A 636 6.27 -61.62 -0.98
N ASP A 637 5.29 -62.45 -0.62
CA ASP A 637 5.59 -63.77 -0.05
C ASP A 637 6.10 -64.73 -1.14
N VAL A 638 7.30 -65.27 -0.94
CA VAL A 638 7.94 -66.26 -1.84
C VAL A 638 7.67 -67.66 -1.32
N LEU A 639 7.14 -68.55 -2.18
CA LEU A 639 6.88 -69.94 -1.86
C LEU A 639 7.36 -70.88 -2.97
N SER A 640 8.20 -71.86 -2.60
CA SER A 640 8.55 -73.02 -3.42
C SER A 640 8.50 -74.29 -2.56
N ARG A 641 8.76 -75.45 -3.16
CA ARG A 641 8.76 -76.73 -2.45
C ARG A 641 9.89 -76.88 -1.41
N TRP A 642 10.90 -76.00 -1.43
CA TRP A 642 12.08 -76.06 -0.54
C TRP A 642 12.44 -74.72 0.12
N ARG A 643 11.82 -73.60 -0.28
CA ARG A 643 12.05 -72.27 0.30
C ARG A 643 10.70 -71.57 0.51
N ALA A 644 10.52 -70.97 1.68
CA ALA A 644 9.43 -70.03 1.94
C ALA A 644 10.01 -68.79 2.63
N ALA A 645 9.53 -67.60 2.27
CA ALA A 645 9.89 -66.32 2.90
C ALA A 645 8.70 -65.35 2.77
N GLY A 646 8.43 -64.56 3.80
CA GLY A 646 7.26 -63.67 3.83
C GLY A 646 7.01 -63.07 5.22
N GLY A 647 6.10 -62.11 5.29
CA GLY A 647 5.72 -61.39 6.51
C GLY A 647 6.17 -59.92 6.59
N THR A 648 5.53 -59.17 7.49
CA THR A 648 5.68 -57.71 7.62
C THR A 648 6.95 -57.32 8.38
N GLY A 649 8.09 -57.20 7.68
CA GLY A 649 9.35 -56.82 8.34
C GLY A 649 10.59 -56.57 7.48
N SER A 650 10.58 -56.84 6.18
CA SER A 650 11.62 -56.30 5.29
C SER A 650 11.47 -54.78 5.17
N GLY A 651 12.59 -54.05 5.21
CA GLY A 651 12.59 -52.65 4.79
C GLY A 651 12.28 -52.53 3.30
N GLN A 652 11.75 -51.38 2.87
CA GLN A 652 11.44 -51.12 1.46
C GLN A 652 12.69 -51.35 0.59
N SER A 653 12.55 -52.13 -0.48
CA SER A 653 13.63 -52.37 -1.45
C SER A 653 13.95 -51.09 -2.22
N LEU A 654 15.17 -50.97 -2.75
CA LEU A 654 15.55 -49.85 -3.61
C LEU A 654 14.63 -49.72 -4.85
N ILE A 655 14.05 -50.82 -5.34
CA ILE A 655 13.05 -50.82 -6.43
C ILE A 655 11.75 -50.11 -5.98
N GLU A 656 11.26 -50.42 -4.78
CA GLU A 656 10.03 -49.82 -4.23
C GLU A 656 10.22 -48.32 -3.92
N VAL A 657 11.41 -47.95 -3.43
CA VAL A 657 11.75 -46.54 -3.16
C VAL A 657 11.95 -45.76 -4.46
N GLN A 658 12.60 -46.33 -5.48
CA GLN A 658 12.73 -45.69 -6.80
C GLN A 658 11.37 -45.46 -7.45
N ALA A 659 10.49 -46.48 -7.49
CA ALA A 659 9.13 -46.31 -8.02
C ALA A 659 8.33 -45.21 -7.28
N ALA A 660 8.53 -45.07 -5.97
CA ALA A 660 7.92 -44.00 -5.17
C ALA A 660 8.57 -42.61 -5.38
N VAL A 661 9.84 -42.54 -5.79
CA VAL A 661 10.47 -41.30 -6.29
C VAL A 661 9.84 -40.93 -7.62
N ASP A 662 9.78 -41.86 -8.57
CA ASP A 662 9.26 -41.63 -9.93
C ASP A 662 7.78 -41.17 -9.90
N GLU A 663 6.94 -41.81 -9.06
CA GLU A 663 5.55 -41.40 -8.80
C GLU A 663 5.46 -39.95 -8.27
N ALA A 664 6.37 -39.58 -7.36
CA ALA A 664 6.41 -38.25 -6.76
C ALA A 664 6.94 -37.19 -7.75
N GLU A 665 7.89 -37.53 -8.62
CA GLU A 665 8.36 -36.65 -9.69
C GLU A 665 7.30 -36.43 -10.76
N GLU A 666 6.56 -37.46 -11.16
CA GLU A 666 5.43 -37.27 -12.10
C GLU A 666 4.36 -36.35 -11.47
N GLN A 667 4.09 -36.49 -10.17
CA GLN A 667 3.19 -35.58 -9.44
C GLN A 667 3.72 -34.14 -9.41
N VAL A 668 5.03 -33.92 -9.28
CA VAL A 668 5.63 -32.58 -9.41
C VAL A 668 5.39 -32.00 -10.80
N VAL A 669 5.61 -32.78 -11.87
CA VAL A 669 5.41 -32.35 -13.26
C VAL A 669 3.93 -32.05 -13.54
N GLN A 670 3.01 -32.93 -13.13
CA GLN A 670 1.57 -32.71 -13.27
C GLN A 670 1.10 -31.44 -12.55
N ARG A 671 1.56 -31.19 -11.32
CA ARG A 671 1.23 -29.96 -10.56
C ARG A 671 1.92 -28.72 -11.12
N GLN A 672 3.10 -28.84 -11.72
CA GLN A 672 3.76 -27.73 -12.40
C GLN A 672 2.94 -27.28 -13.64
N HIS A 673 2.48 -28.23 -14.47
CA HIS A 673 1.59 -27.93 -15.59
C HIS A 673 0.27 -27.26 -15.14
N GLU A 674 -0.27 -27.66 -13.98
CA GLU A 674 -1.45 -27.02 -13.38
C GLU A 674 -1.18 -25.59 -12.92
N CYS A 675 -0.05 -25.33 -12.23
CA CYS A 675 0.38 -23.98 -11.87
C CYS A 675 0.55 -23.08 -13.11
N ASP A 676 1.20 -23.58 -14.17
CA ASP A 676 1.47 -22.78 -15.36
C ASP A 676 0.18 -22.47 -16.13
N ARG A 677 -0.73 -23.45 -16.26
CA ARG A 677 -2.09 -23.23 -16.81
C ARG A 677 -2.85 -22.13 -16.05
N LEU A 678 -2.79 -22.15 -14.72
CA LEU A 678 -3.44 -21.13 -13.88
C LEU A 678 -2.79 -19.76 -14.05
N ARG A 679 -1.45 -19.70 -14.18
CA ARG A 679 -0.72 -18.45 -14.42
C ARG A 679 -1.04 -17.83 -15.79
N PHE A 680 -1.21 -18.64 -16.83
CA PHE A 680 -1.70 -18.15 -18.13
C PHE A 680 -3.12 -17.58 -18.04
N ALA A 681 -4.04 -18.28 -17.35
CA ALA A 681 -5.40 -17.78 -17.12
C ALA A 681 -5.43 -16.47 -16.31
N MET A 682 -4.53 -16.31 -15.33
CA MET A 682 -4.37 -15.06 -14.57
C MET A 682 -3.81 -13.92 -15.43
N ALA A 683 -2.97 -14.19 -16.43
CA ALA A 683 -2.49 -13.18 -17.36
C ALA A 683 -3.61 -12.67 -18.30
N GLU A 684 -4.37 -13.59 -18.89
CA GLU A 684 -5.54 -13.25 -19.73
C GLU A 684 -6.60 -12.46 -18.94
N LEU A 685 -6.86 -12.88 -17.69
CA LEU A 685 -7.78 -12.16 -16.81
C LEU A 685 -7.26 -10.78 -16.39
N ALA A 686 -5.95 -10.59 -16.25
CA ALA A 686 -5.37 -9.29 -15.93
C ALA A 686 -5.61 -8.26 -17.05
N GLU A 687 -5.54 -8.66 -18.32
CA GLU A 687 -5.89 -7.80 -19.46
C GLU A 687 -7.39 -7.45 -19.46
N ARG A 688 -8.27 -8.46 -19.30
CA ARG A 688 -9.73 -8.26 -19.18
C ARG A 688 -10.09 -7.31 -18.03
N LEU A 689 -9.44 -7.44 -16.88
CA LEU A 689 -9.68 -6.62 -15.68
C LEU A 689 -9.12 -5.20 -15.84
N ALA A 690 -7.99 -5.02 -16.54
CA ALA A 690 -7.47 -3.70 -16.89
C ALA A 690 -8.42 -2.97 -17.86
N GLU A 691 -8.94 -3.65 -18.88
CA GLU A 691 -9.92 -3.05 -19.80
C GLU A 691 -11.23 -2.69 -19.08
N ALA A 692 -11.78 -3.59 -18.26
CA ALA A 692 -12.99 -3.31 -17.48
C ALA A 692 -12.80 -2.15 -16.49
N THR A 693 -11.62 -2.03 -15.85
CA THR A 693 -11.27 -0.89 -15.01
C THR A 693 -11.29 0.40 -15.82
N HIS A 694 -10.64 0.42 -16.99
CA HIS A 694 -10.61 1.59 -17.86
C HIS A 694 -12.01 1.99 -18.36
N ARG A 695 -12.87 1.03 -18.69
CA ARG A 695 -14.27 1.28 -19.09
C ARG A 695 -15.09 1.89 -17.95
N ALA A 696 -14.97 1.34 -16.73
CA ALA A 696 -15.69 1.85 -15.56
C ALA A 696 -15.24 3.26 -15.16
N ASP A 697 -13.93 3.52 -15.15
CA ASP A 697 -13.34 4.84 -14.89
C ASP A 697 -13.78 5.86 -15.97
N ALA A 698 -13.83 5.46 -17.24
CA ALA A 698 -14.25 6.31 -18.35
C ALA A 698 -15.75 6.61 -18.34
N ALA A 699 -16.61 5.68 -17.90
CA ALA A 699 -18.04 5.93 -17.69
C ALA A 699 -18.27 6.91 -16.54
N LEU A 700 -17.60 6.68 -15.39
CA LEU A 700 -17.66 7.56 -14.22
C LEU A 700 -17.16 8.99 -14.54
N ALA A 701 -16.15 9.12 -15.39
CA ALA A 701 -15.66 10.42 -15.85
C ALA A 701 -16.70 11.17 -16.70
N ARG A 702 -17.44 10.47 -17.59
CA ARG A 702 -18.54 11.07 -18.37
C ARG A 702 -19.70 11.50 -17.47
N LEU A 703 -20.06 10.69 -16.48
CA LEU A 703 -21.12 11.01 -15.53
C LEU A 703 -20.82 12.30 -14.75
N HIS A 704 -19.64 12.39 -14.12
CA HIS A 704 -19.22 13.61 -13.41
C HIS A 704 -19.11 14.86 -14.32
N GLU A 705 -18.82 14.70 -15.61
CA GLU A 705 -18.84 15.81 -16.58
C GLU A 705 -20.29 16.27 -16.89
N SER A 706 -21.25 15.34 -16.93
CA SER A 706 -22.69 15.64 -17.02
C SER A 706 -23.17 16.38 -15.76
N ASP A 707 -22.89 15.85 -14.56
CA ASP A 707 -23.25 16.46 -13.27
C ASP A 707 -22.81 17.93 -13.19
N ALA A 708 -21.55 18.18 -13.56
CA ALA A 708 -20.96 19.51 -13.52
C ALA A 708 -21.63 20.48 -14.52
N SER A 709 -22.04 19.97 -15.69
CA SER A 709 -22.79 20.73 -16.69
C SER A 709 -24.20 21.07 -16.19
N MET A 710 -24.92 20.08 -15.67
CA MET A 710 -26.27 20.24 -15.12
C MET A 710 -26.31 21.20 -13.93
N ALA A 711 -25.33 21.13 -13.03
CA ALA A 711 -25.19 22.07 -11.92
C ALA A 711 -24.99 23.52 -12.39
N ALA A 712 -24.13 23.75 -13.40
CA ALA A 712 -23.88 25.08 -13.94
C ALA A 712 -25.13 25.67 -14.64
N VAL A 713 -25.85 24.85 -15.41
CA VAL A 713 -27.08 25.28 -16.09
C VAL A 713 -28.21 25.56 -15.09
N ALA A 714 -28.30 24.79 -14.00
CA ALA A 714 -29.26 25.04 -12.93
C ALA A 714 -29.01 26.38 -12.20
N GLU A 715 -27.75 26.78 -11.99
CA GLU A 715 -27.40 28.09 -11.44
C GLU A 715 -27.83 29.24 -12.38
N GLU A 716 -27.55 29.12 -13.68
CA GLU A 716 -27.93 30.13 -14.67
C GLU A 716 -29.46 30.27 -14.83
N LEU A 717 -30.20 29.16 -14.83
CA LEU A 717 -31.67 29.17 -14.75
C LEU A 717 -32.18 29.89 -13.50
N GLY A 718 -31.54 29.65 -12.35
CA GLY A 718 -31.83 30.34 -11.09
C GLY A 718 -31.66 31.87 -11.21
N GLN A 719 -30.57 32.32 -11.82
CA GLN A 719 -30.31 33.75 -12.04
C GLN A 719 -31.28 34.39 -13.04
N LEU A 720 -31.58 33.71 -14.15
CA LEU A 720 -32.55 34.19 -15.16
C LEU A 720 -33.97 34.31 -14.58
N SER A 721 -34.39 33.35 -13.76
CA SER A 721 -35.70 33.38 -13.08
C SER A 721 -35.82 34.55 -12.10
N GLN A 722 -34.75 34.84 -11.35
CA GLN A 722 -34.70 36.03 -10.48
C GLN A 722 -34.74 37.34 -11.27
N ASN A 723 -33.97 37.43 -12.36
CA ASN A 723 -33.91 38.61 -13.22
C ASN A 723 -35.29 38.95 -13.83
N ALA A 724 -36.02 37.94 -14.33
CA ALA A 724 -37.37 38.13 -14.87
C ALA A 724 -38.35 38.65 -13.81
N ARG A 725 -38.37 38.03 -12.62
CA ARG A 725 -39.24 38.44 -11.50
C ARG A 725 -38.95 39.87 -11.01
N ALA A 726 -37.67 40.26 -10.96
CA ALA A 726 -37.26 41.60 -10.57
C ALA A 726 -37.70 42.65 -11.61
N ALA A 727 -37.58 42.35 -12.91
CA ALA A 727 -38.00 43.23 -13.99
C ALA A 727 -39.54 43.45 -14.03
N GLU A 728 -40.32 42.38 -13.84
CA GLU A 728 -41.79 42.50 -13.78
C GLU A 728 -42.25 43.32 -12.56
N GLY A 729 -41.60 43.13 -11.40
CA GLY A 729 -41.85 43.93 -10.20
C GLY A 729 -41.47 45.42 -10.32
N GLU A 730 -40.62 45.79 -11.28
CA GLU A 730 -40.39 47.20 -11.65
C GLU A 730 -41.50 47.71 -12.59
N ALA A 731 -41.89 46.92 -13.60
CA ALA A 731 -42.97 47.27 -14.51
C ALA A 731 -44.32 47.51 -13.79
N GLU A 732 -44.64 46.71 -12.78
CA GLU A 732 -45.82 46.92 -11.92
C GLU A 732 -45.77 48.26 -11.16
N ARG A 733 -44.60 48.61 -10.59
CA ARG A 733 -44.43 49.86 -9.82
C ARG A 733 -44.57 51.08 -10.71
N LEU A 734 -43.93 51.07 -11.88
CA LEU A 734 -44.05 52.14 -12.88
C LEU A 734 -45.48 52.25 -13.42
N GLY A 735 -46.18 51.12 -13.60
CA GLY A 735 -47.60 51.10 -13.96
C GLY A 735 -48.49 51.88 -12.99
N ARG A 736 -48.29 51.71 -11.68
CA ARG A 736 -49.04 52.43 -10.64
C ARG A 736 -48.72 53.94 -10.60
N ALA A 737 -47.47 54.33 -10.91
CA ALA A 737 -47.05 55.72 -10.98
C ALA A 737 -47.70 56.47 -12.16
N ILE A 738 -47.79 55.83 -13.34
CA ILE A 738 -48.45 56.39 -14.53
C ILE A 738 -49.91 56.75 -14.24
N THR A 739 -50.67 55.82 -13.66
CA THR A 739 -52.10 56.04 -13.33
C THR A 739 -52.33 57.21 -12.37
N ALA A 740 -51.41 57.46 -11.43
CA ALA A 740 -51.49 58.60 -10.53
C ALA A 740 -51.23 59.94 -11.24
N ALA A 741 -50.33 59.96 -12.23
CA ALA A 741 -50.02 61.15 -13.03
C ALA A 741 -51.13 61.49 -14.04
N GLU A 742 -51.71 60.48 -14.70
CA GLU A 742 -52.89 60.63 -15.58
C GLU A 742 -54.05 61.29 -14.83
N GLN A 743 -54.38 60.77 -13.65
CA GLN A 743 -55.41 61.34 -12.76
C GLN A 743 -55.09 62.78 -12.30
N ALA A 744 -53.85 63.25 -12.36
CA ALA A 744 -53.49 64.64 -12.05
C ALA A 744 -53.71 65.56 -13.26
N ARG A 745 -53.18 65.17 -14.44
CA ARG A 745 -53.36 65.89 -15.72
C ARG A 745 -54.83 66.18 -16.01
N ASP A 746 -55.70 65.18 -15.86
CA ASP A 746 -57.09 65.28 -16.29
C ASP A 746 -57.91 66.23 -15.40
N ARG A 747 -57.50 66.46 -14.14
CA ARG A 747 -58.06 67.49 -13.26
C ARG A 747 -57.68 68.91 -13.70
N ASP A 748 -56.43 69.13 -14.09
CA ASP A 748 -55.97 70.45 -14.55
C ASP A 748 -56.53 70.81 -15.94
N LEU A 749 -56.70 69.83 -16.83
CA LEU A 749 -57.37 70.03 -18.13
C LEU A 749 -58.84 70.46 -17.97
N ALA A 750 -59.58 69.84 -17.04
CA ALA A 750 -60.97 70.23 -16.77
C ALA A 750 -61.08 71.68 -16.26
N GLY A 751 -60.15 72.11 -15.41
CA GLY A 751 -60.09 73.49 -14.90
C GLY A 751 -59.69 74.54 -15.95
N LEU A 752 -58.94 74.16 -16.98
CA LEU A 752 -58.57 75.06 -18.08
C LEU A 752 -59.80 75.46 -18.92
N ALA A 753 -60.60 74.47 -19.33
CA ALA A 753 -61.73 74.68 -20.24
C ALA A 753 -62.80 75.65 -19.69
N GLU A 754 -63.07 75.61 -18.38
CA GLU A 754 -64.02 76.53 -17.72
C GLU A 754 -63.56 77.99 -17.84
N LEU A 755 -62.26 78.26 -17.70
CA LEU A 755 -61.71 79.62 -17.73
C LEU A 755 -61.61 80.20 -19.14
N GLU A 756 -61.32 79.36 -20.14
CA GLU A 756 -61.27 79.79 -21.55
C GLU A 756 -62.66 80.22 -22.04
N GLN A 757 -63.72 79.48 -21.70
CA GLN A 757 -65.09 79.82 -22.07
C GLN A 757 -65.57 81.15 -21.43
N ARG A 758 -65.10 81.44 -20.22
CA ARG A 758 -65.41 82.70 -19.49
C ARG A 758 -64.67 83.92 -20.02
N LEU A 759 -63.53 83.74 -20.69
CA LEU A 759 -62.80 84.83 -21.33
C LEU A 759 -63.48 85.29 -22.63
N ALA A 760 -63.89 84.35 -23.49
CA ALA A 760 -64.47 84.66 -24.81
C ALA A 760 -65.78 85.48 -24.74
N LEU A 761 -66.60 85.26 -23.69
CA LEU A 761 -67.84 86.01 -23.46
C LEU A 761 -67.62 87.48 -23.06
N ALA A 762 -66.44 87.85 -22.56
CA ALA A 762 -66.14 89.20 -22.09
C ALA A 762 -65.64 90.15 -23.19
N GLU A 763 -65.37 89.64 -24.39
CA GLU A 763 -64.67 90.38 -25.47
C GLU A 763 -65.61 90.98 -26.55
N GLN A 764 -66.95 90.84 -26.41
CA GLN A 764 -67.89 91.04 -27.54
C GLN A 764 -68.80 92.29 -27.49
N GLU A 765 -68.86 93.06 -26.40
CA GLU A 765 -69.84 94.16 -26.22
C GLU A 765 -69.16 95.52 -25.96
N THR A 766 -69.42 96.57 -26.75
CA THR A 766 -68.75 97.89 -26.61
C THR A 766 -69.54 99.11 -27.14
N ASP A 767 -69.76 100.11 -26.26
CA ASP A 767 -70.05 101.56 -26.42
C ASP A 767 -71.44 102.13 -26.86
N GLU A 768 -72.16 102.74 -25.88
CA GLU A 768 -72.99 104.00 -25.81
C GLU A 768 -73.26 104.89 -27.07
N GLU A 769 -74.32 105.73 -27.24
CA GLU A 769 -75.57 106.22 -26.54
C GLU A 769 -76.06 107.54 -27.25
N GLU A 770 -77.32 108.07 -27.26
CA GLU A 770 -77.81 109.36 -27.94
C GLU A 770 -78.71 110.26 -27.04
N PRO A 771 -79.21 111.46 -27.45
CA PRO A 771 -79.63 112.52 -26.54
C PRO A 771 -81.13 112.85 -26.57
N ASP A 772 -81.57 113.64 -25.59
CA ASP A 772 -82.98 113.97 -25.34
C ASP A 772 -83.85 112.72 -25.11
N PRO A 773 -83.73 112.10 -23.92
CA PRO A 773 -84.38 110.82 -23.64
C PRO A 773 -85.91 110.87 -23.52
N THR A 774 -86.56 112.02 -23.73
CA THR A 774 -87.89 112.31 -23.16
C THR A 774 -89.02 111.36 -23.61
N GLU A 775 -88.99 110.84 -24.84
CA GLU A 775 -89.93 109.80 -25.31
C GLU A 775 -89.48 108.38 -24.92
N ARG A 776 -88.16 108.14 -24.96
CA ARG A 776 -87.50 106.89 -24.58
C ARG A 776 -87.70 106.55 -23.11
N ASP A 777 -87.50 107.48 -22.19
CA ASP A 777 -87.51 107.25 -20.73
C ASP A 777 -88.83 106.64 -20.24
N ARG A 778 -89.96 107.03 -20.84
CA ARG A 778 -91.26 106.46 -20.50
C ARG A 778 -91.37 104.97 -20.86
N LEU A 779 -90.77 104.56 -21.96
CA LEU A 779 -90.74 103.17 -22.44
C LEU A 779 -89.56 102.39 -21.83
N ALA A 780 -88.48 103.10 -21.46
CA ALA A 780 -87.35 102.57 -20.73
C ALA A 780 -87.77 102.17 -19.32
N GLU A 781 -88.66 102.91 -18.66
CA GLU A 781 -89.17 102.53 -17.34
C GLU A 781 -90.02 101.26 -17.40
N SER A 782 -90.89 101.08 -18.40
CA SER A 782 -91.65 99.82 -18.52
C SER A 782 -90.75 98.65 -18.93
N ALA A 783 -89.80 98.86 -19.84
CA ALA A 783 -88.77 97.86 -20.16
C ALA A 783 -87.84 97.56 -18.97
N ARG A 784 -87.52 98.53 -18.12
CA ARG A 784 -86.70 98.37 -16.91
C ARG A 784 -87.43 97.54 -15.86
N LEU A 785 -88.72 97.78 -15.64
CA LEU A 785 -89.55 96.97 -14.74
C LEU A 785 -89.68 95.52 -15.25
N ALA A 786 -89.87 95.31 -16.56
CA ALA A 786 -89.91 93.96 -17.14
C ALA A 786 -88.52 93.25 -17.10
N ARG A 787 -87.43 93.98 -17.35
CA ARG A 787 -86.04 93.49 -17.19
C ARG A 787 -85.72 93.12 -15.74
N ALA A 788 -86.21 93.88 -14.77
CA ALA A 788 -86.05 93.57 -13.35
C ALA A 788 -86.78 92.26 -12.98
N ALA A 789 -88.03 92.10 -13.44
CA ALA A 789 -88.80 90.87 -13.24
C ALA A 789 -88.15 89.65 -13.92
N GLU A 790 -87.58 89.79 -15.12
CA GLU A 790 -86.81 88.72 -15.76
C GLU A 790 -85.54 88.40 -14.98
N MET A 791 -84.77 89.41 -14.56
CA MET A 791 -83.54 89.21 -13.79
C MET A 791 -83.83 88.51 -12.46
N GLU A 792 -84.89 88.90 -11.76
CA GLU A 792 -85.33 88.26 -10.52
C GLU A 792 -85.73 86.80 -10.75
N ALA A 793 -86.53 86.50 -11.79
CA ALA A 793 -86.88 85.13 -12.16
C ALA A 793 -85.67 84.29 -12.59
N ARG A 794 -84.68 84.90 -13.27
CA ARG A 794 -83.44 84.25 -13.72
C ARG A 794 -82.49 83.96 -12.56
N LEU A 795 -82.40 84.87 -11.59
CA LEU A 795 -81.69 84.67 -10.33
C LEU A 795 -82.36 83.57 -9.49
N ALA A 796 -83.69 83.58 -9.40
CA ALA A 796 -84.45 82.54 -8.70
C ALA A 796 -84.21 81.16 -9.31
N LEU A 797 -84.37 81.00 -10.64
CA LEU A 797 -84.08 79.75 -11.36
C LEU A 797 -82.65 79.27 -11.07
N ARG A 798 -81.66 80.14 -11.28
CA ARG A 798 -80.24 79.76 -11.13
C ARG A 798 -79.89 79.38 -9.68
N THR A 799 -80.49 80.06 -8.70
CA THR A 799 -80.33 79.73 -7.27
C THR A 799 -80.87 78.34 -6.95
N VAL A 800 -81.99 77.94 -7.57
CA VAL A 800 -82.54 76.59 -7.40
C VAL A 800 -81.72 75.55 -8.18
N GLU A 801 -81.31 75.82 -9.42
CA GLU A 801 -80.44 74.91 -10.20
C GLU A 801 -79.11 74.60 -9.49
N GLU A 802 -78.45 75.62 -8.92
CA GLU A 802 -77.18 75.43 -8.22
C GLU A 802 -77.38 74.62 -6.92
N ARG A 803 -78.53 74.78 -6.23
CA ARG A 803 -78.94 73.91 -5.10
C ARG A 803 -79.22 72.48 -5.54
N VAL A 804 -79.93 72.26 -6.65
CA VAL A 804 -80.19 70.92 -7.22
C VAL A 804 -78.86 70.21 -7.51
N ARG A 805 -77.93 70.86 -8.22
CA ARG A 805 -76.61 70.28 -8.55
C ARG A 805 -75.79 69.94 -7.30
N ALA A 806 -75.86 70.77 -6.25
CA ALA A 806 -75.18 70.52 -4.98
C ALA A 806 -75.74 69.30 -4.23
N LEU A 807 -77.07 69.09 -4.22
CA LEU A 807 -77.68 67.90 -3.62
C LEU A 807 -77.43 66.64 -4.46
N ALA A 808 -77.49 66.76 -5.80
CA ALA A 808 -77.17 65.68 -6.74
C ALA A 808 -75.80 65.03 -6.45
N GLY A 809 -74.75 65.85 -6.46
CA GLY A 809 -73.38 65.40 -6.20
C GLY A 809 -73.18 64.85 -4.79
N ARG A 810 -73.91 65.38 -3.80
CA ARG A 810 -73.88 64.85 -2.42
C ARG A 810 -74.51 63.47 -2.32
N ALA A 811 -75.68 63.24 -2.92
CA ALA A 811 -76.34 61.94 -2.93
C ALA A 811 -75.50 60.87 -3.67
N GLU A 812 -74.88 61.24 -4.80
CA GLU A 812 -74.04 60.31 -5.55
C GLU A 812 -72.75 59.94 -4.80
N SER A 813 -72.11 60.92 -4.14
CA SER A 813 -70.92 60.71 -3.31
C SER A 813 -71.18 59.75 -2.14
N LEU A 814 -72.33 59.91 -1.46
CA LEU A 814 -72.76 59.03 -0.37
C LEU A 814 -72.96 57.57 -0.82
N ARG A 815 -73.61 57.35 -1.97
CA ARG A 815 -73.78 56.00 -2.56
C ARG A 815 -72.44 55.36 -2.95
N ARG A 816 -71.50 56.15 -3.51
CA ARG A 816 -70.15 55.67 -3.81
C ARG A 816 -69.37 55.28 -2.55
N ALA A 817 -69.53 56.02 -1.44
CA ALA A 817 -68.95 55.65 -0.16
C ALA A 817 -69.56 54.36 0.41
N ALA A 818 -70.88 54.20 0.38
CA ALA A 818 -71.58 52.99 0.83
C ALA A 818 -71.13 51.73 0.04
N ALA A 819 -70.99 51.84 -1.28
CA ALA A 819 -70.51 50.75 -2.13
C ALA A 819 -69.05 50.36 -1.82
N ALA A 820 -68.16 51.33 -1.60
CA ALA A 820 -66.76 51.09 -1.27
C ALA A 820 -66.59 50.37 0.08
N GLU A 821 -67.34 50.80 1.10
CA GLU A 821 -67.29 50.19 2.44
C GLU A 821 -67.82 48.74 2.43
N ARG A 822 -68.90 48.45 1.68
CA ARG A 822 -69.37 47.06 1.47
C ARG A 822 -68.30 46.18 0.84
N ALA A 823 -67.64 46.65 -0.23
CA ALA A 823 -66.58 45.89 -0.90
C ALA A 823 -65.34 45.67 -0.03
N ALA A 824 -65.02 46.62 0.88
CA ALA A 824 -63.94 46.47 1.85
C ALA A 824 -64.27 45.43 2.93
N ARG A 825 -65.49 45.48 3.51
CA ARG A 825 -65.96 44.51 4.52
C ARG A 825 -66.00 43.08 3.97
N GLU A 826 -66.45 42.89 2.74
CA GLU A 826 -66.49 41.57 2.11
C GLU A 826 -65.10 40.96 1.90
N LYS A 827 -64.12 41.75 1.41
CA LYS A 827 -62.73 41.28 1.26
C LYS A 827 -62.08 40.94 2.61
N ALA A 828 -62.38 41.70 3.67
CA ALA A 828 -61.92 41.39 5.01
C ALA A 828 -62.53 40.08 5.54
N ARG A 829 -63.82 39.85 5.29
CA ARG A 829 -64.52 38.59 5.63
C ARG A 829 -63.88 37.39 4.93
N GLN A 830 -63.72 37.44 3.61
CA GLN A 830 -63.13 36.35 2.82
C GLN A 830 -61.70 36.01 3.29
N ARG A 831 -60.85 37.01 3.52
CA ARG A 831 -59.48 36.81 4.03
C ARG A 831 -59.46 36.18 5.43
N ARG A 832 -60.42 36.52 6.28
CA ARG A 832 -60.58 35.93 7.63
C ARG A 832 -61.08 34.48 7.55
N GLU A 833 -62.05 34.20 6.69
CA GLU A 833 -62.55 32.83 6.44
C GLU A 833 -61.43 31.91 5.91
N GLN A 834 -60.56 32.41 5.02
CA GLN A 834 -59.36 31.70 4.57
C GLN A 834 -58.37 31.44 5.72
N LEU A 835 -57.98 32.45 6.50
CA LEU A 835 -57.06 32.28 7.64
C LEU A 835 -57.60 31.30 8.69
N LEU A 836 -58.90 31.30 8.95
CA LEU A 836 -59.55 30.35 9.86
C LEU A 836 -59.56 28.91 9.30
N ARG A 837 -59.63 28.75 7.97
CA ARG A 837 -59.50 27.45 7.31
C ARG A 837 -58.06 26.92 7.40
N GLU A 838 -57.08 27.74 7.02
CA GLU A 838 -55.65 27.42 7.14
C GLU A 838 -55.27 27.07 8.59
N GLY A 839 -55.88 27.76 9.57
CA GLY A 839 -55.76 27.45 10.99
C GLY A 839 -56.27 26.06 11.38
N ARG A 840 -57.46 25.65 10.90
CA ARG A 840 -58.02 24.30 11.15
C ARG A 840 -57.19 23.20 10.50
N GLU A 841 -56.73 23.44 9.27
CA GLU A 841 -55.87 22.50 8.54
C GLU A 841 -54.51 22.36 9.27
N ALA A 842 -53.93 23.45 9.77
CA ALA A 842 -52.76 23.41 10.64
C ALA A 842 -53.01 22.75 12.01
N GLU A 843 -54.20 22.89 12.60
CA GLU A 843 -54.58 22.23 13.85
C GLU A 843 -54.63 20.70 13.70
N ALA A 844 -55.24 20.21 12.61
CA ALA A 844 -55.25 18.79 12.27
C ALA A 844 -53.82 18.24 12.07
N VAL A 845 -52.95 18.98 11.38
CA VAL A 845 -51.52 18.64 11.22
C VAL A 845 -50.80 18.61 12.57
N ALA A 846 -51.05 19.59 13.46
CA ALA A 846 -50.44 19.61 14.79
C ALA A 846 -50.85 18.42 15.66
N GLN A 847 -52.10 17.95 15.55
CA GLN A 847 -52.61 16.77 16.26
C GLN A 847 -52.00 15.48 15.69
N ALA A 848 -52.00 15.31 14.36
CA ALA A 848 -51.45 14.13 13.70
C ALA A 848 -49.93 14.00 13.91
N ALA A 849 -49.18 15.11 13.79
CA ALA A 849 -47.76 15.14 14.09
C ALA A 849 -47.48 14.90 15.59
N GLY A 850 -48.36 15.36 16.49
CA GLY A 850 -48.27 15.06 17.92
C GLY A 850 -48.38 13.56 18.22
N TRP A 851 -49.36 12.87 17.65
CA TRP A 851 -49.49 11.42 17.77
C TRP A 851 -48.29 10.67 17.17
N LEU A 852 -47.78 11.13 16.02
CA LEU A 852 -46.58 10.56 15.40
C LEU A 852 -45.34 10.74 16.31
N LEU A 853 -45.19 11.91 16.95
CA LEU A 853 -44.07 12.17 17.87
C LEU A 853 -44.05 11.19 19.04
N GLU A 854 -45.21 10.87 19.63
CA GLU A 854 -45.30 9.87 20.70
C GLU A 854 -44.79 8.49 20.24
N ARG A 855 -45.21 8.03 19.05
CA ARG A 855 -44.78 6.74 18.48
C ARG A 855 -43.28 6.76 18.18
N VAL A 856 -42.75 7.87 17.68
CA VAL A 856 -41.32 8.04 17.40
C VAL A 856 -40.50 8.08 18.71
N GLU A 857 -40.97 8.73 19.78
CA GLU A 857 -40.30 8.71 21.08
C GLU A 857 -40.39 7.34 21.78
N GLU A 858 -41.46 6.58 21.55
CA GLU A 858 -41.62 5.19 21.97
C GLU A 858 -40.61 4.27 21.26
N SER A 859 -40.55 4.32 19.92
CA SER A 859 -39.53 3.60 19.13
C SER A 859 -38.11 4.03 19.46
N HIS A 860 -37.85 5.33 19.64
CA HIS A 860 -36.52 5.86 19.99
C HIS A 860 -36.06 5.37 21.37
N ARG A 861 -36.96 5.26 22.35
CA ARG A 861 -36.64 4.64 23.66
C ARG A 861 -36.29 3.16 23.52
N ALA A 862 -37.05 2.41 22.70
CA ALA A 862 -36.73 1.01 22.42
C ALA A 862 -35.36 0.87 21.73
N ALA A 863 -35.08 1.66 20.69
CA ALA A 863 -33.79 1.68 20.02
C ALA A 863 -32.65 2.11 20.94
N THR A 864 -32.88 3.04 21.88
CA THR A 864 -31.89 3.45 22.89
C THR A 864 -31.51 2.27 23.79
N ALA A 865 -32.50 1.50 24.25
CA ALA A 865 -32.28 0.32 25.09
C ALA A 865 -31.58 -0.81 24.31
N GLN A 866 -31.99 -1.05 23.05
CA GLN A 866 -31.36 -2.04 22.17
C GLN A 866 -29.90 -1.69 21.86
N ARG A 867 -29.61 -0.42 21.57
CA ARG A 867 -28.25 0.09 21.36
C ARG A 867 -27.38 -0.12 22.59
N ALA A 868 -27.89 0.19 23.79
CA ALA A 868 -27.17 -0.03 25.04
C ALA A 868 -26.93 -1.52 25.33
N ALA A 869 -27.88 -2.40 25.02
CA ALA A 869 -27.71 -3.85 25.15
C ALA A 869 -26.66 -4.41 24.17
N ALA A 870 -26.62 -3.93 22.93
CA ALA A 870 -25.60 -4.32 21.94
C ALA A 870 -24.21 -3.76 22.31
N GLU A 871 -24.14 -2.56 22.87
CA GLU A 871 -22.92 -1.92 23.37
C GLU A 871 -22.34 -2.69 24.57
N GLN A 872 -23.19 -3.13 25.49
CA GLN A 872 -22.82 -4.03 26.59
C GLN A 872 -22.35 -5.40 26.07
N ALA A 873 -23.11 -6.05 25.19
CA ALA A 873 -22.75 -7.36 24.63
C ALA A 873 -21.41 -7.34 23.87
N ARG A 874 -21.11 -6.23 23.18
CA ARG A 874 -19.77 -6.01 22.59
C ARG A 874 -18.69 -5.92 23.67
N SER A 875 -18.93 -5.16 24.75
CA SER A 875 -17.97 -5.03 25.87
C SER A 875 -17.72 -6.35 26.60
N ASP A 876 -18.74 -7.21 26.70
CA ASP A 876 -18.61 -8.55 27.26
C ASP A 876 -17.75 -9.44 26.34
N ALA A 877 -18.04 -9.49 25.03
CA ALA A 877 -17.23 -10.24 24.06
C ALA A 877 -15.77 -9.74 23.96
N GLU A 878 -15.52 -8.43 24.06
CA GLU A 878 -14.17 -7.85 24.13
C GLU A 878 -13.40 -8.31 25.38
N ARG A 879 -14.09 -8.51 26.51
CA ARG A 879 -13.49 -9.03 27.75
C ARG A 879 -13.19 -10.52 27.68
N GLU A 880 -14.12 -11.34 27.20
CA GLU A 880 -13.91 -12.79 27.06
C GLU A 880 -12.77 -13.08 26.07
N LEU A 881 -12.76 -12.42 24.91
CA LEU A 881 -11.66 -12.52 23.94
C LEU A 881 -10.31 -12.12 24.54
N ALA A 882 -10.25 -11.08 25.38
CA ALA A 882 -9.02 -10.68 26.06
C ALA A 882 -8.57 -11.72 27.11
N GLY A 883 -9.51 -12.34 27.83
CA GLY A 883 -9.23 -13.42 28.78
C GLY A 883 -8.65 -14.67 28.11
N VAL A 884 -9.31 -15.16 27.06
CA VAL A 884 -8.84 -16.31 26.28
C VAL A 884 -7.47 -16.03 25.66
N ARG A 885 -7.23 -14.82 25.15
CA ARG A 885 -5.91 -14.40 24.64
C ARG A 885 -4.80 -14.40 25.68
N SER A 886 -5.10 -14.11 26.95
CA SER A 886 -4.10 -14.27 28.04
C SER A 886 -3.79 -15.75 28.25
N ARG A 887 -4.82 -16.58 28.41
CA ARG A 887 -4.72 -18.04 28.58
C ARG A 887 -3.92 -18.71 27.45
N ALA A 888 -4.18 -18.34 26.20
CA ALA A 888 -3.45 -18.86 25.03
C ALA A 888 -1.96 -18.46 25.04
N ARG A 889 -1.61 -17.23 25.47
CA ARG A 889 -0.21 -16.78 25.62
C ARG A 889 0.51 -17.47 26.77
N GLU A 890 -0.18 -17.67 27.89
CA GLU A 890 0.35 -18.37 29.07
C GLU A 890 0.66 -19.85 28.74
N LEU A 891 -0.27 -20.53 28.05
CA LEU A 891 -0.08 -21.90 27.56
C LEU A 891 1.03 -22.00 26.51
N ALA A 892 1.13 -21.05 25.58
CA ALA A 892 2.25 -21.01 24.62
C ALA A 892 3.61 -20.79 25.32
N ALA A 893 3.65 -19.98 26.38
CA ALA A 893 4.85 -19.77 27.18
C ALA A 893 5.18 -20.96 28.11
N GLU A 894 4.21 -21.77 28.53
CA GLU A 894 4.46 -23.07 29.15
C GLU A 894 5.00 -24.09 28.13
N LEU A 895 4.39 -24.17 26.95
CA LEU A 895 4.82 -25.05 25.87
C LEU A 895 6.27 -24.78 25.46
N GLN A 896 6.66 -23.50 25.25
CA GLN A 896 8.04 -23.16 24.92
C GLN A 896 9.01 -23.63 26.01
N ARG A 897 8.71 -23.40 27.29
CA ARG A 897 9.55 -23.88 28.41
C ARG A 897 9.65 -25.41 28.46
N LEU A 898 8.60 -26.14 28.09
CA LEU A 898 8.63 -27.60 27.99
C LEU A 898 9.48 -28.09 26.80
N VAL A 899 9.41 -27.42 25.65
CA VAL A 899 10.27 -27.70 24.48
C VAL A 899 11.74 -27.39 24.80
N ASP A 900 12.04 -26.21 25.37
CA ASP A 900 13.38 -25.80 25.80
C ASP A 900 13.97 -26.73 26.87
N THR A 901 13.13 -27.45 27.62
CA THR A 901 13.55 -28.45 28.61
C THR A 901 13.78 -29.80 27.94
N ALA A 902 12.80 -30.31 27.20
CA ALA A 902 12.91 -31.56 26.45
C ALA A 902 14.15 -31.61 25.54
N HIS A 903 14.50 -30.50 24.87
CA HIS A 903 15.70 -30.42 24.04
C HIS A 903 17.02 -30.39 24.84
N ARG A 904 17.04 -29.77 26.04
CA ARG A 904 18.20 -29.86 26.94
C ARG A 904 18.37 -31.27 27.49
N ASP A 905 17.28 -31.94 27.82
CA ASP A 905 17.29 -33.32 28.31
C ASP A 905 17.70 -34.29 27.19
N GLU A 906 17.26 -34.05 25.95
CA GLU A 906 17.68 -34.76 24.73
C GLU A 906 19.20 -34.60 24.48
N LEU A 907 19.74 -33.38 24.60
CA LEU A 907 21.19 -33.14 24.52
C LEU A 907 21.95 -33.84 25.65
N ALA A 908 21.39 -33.93 26.86
CA ALA A 908 21.98 -34.68 27.96
C ALA A 908 21.96 -36.21 27.70
N ARG A 909 20.85 -36.77 27.20
CA ARG A 909 20.77 -38.18 26.78
C ARG A 909 21.72 -38.48 25.60
N ALA A 910 21.91 -37.55 24.67
CA ALA A 910 22.90 -37.68 23.60
C ALA A 910 24.34 -37.71 24.16
N GLN A 911 24.66 -36.87 25.16
CA GLN A 911 25.96 -36.89 25.84
C GLN A 911 26.17 -38.19 26.64
N GLN A 912 25.15 -38.72 27.31
CA GLN A 912 25.23 -39.99 28.04
C GLN A 912 25.36 -41.19 27.10
N ARG A 913 24.65 -41.21 25.96
CA ARG A 913 24.86 -42.20 24.89
C ARG A 913 26.28 -42.13 24.34
N MET A 914 26.77 -40.94 24.01
CA MET A 914 28.16 -40.73 23.56
C MET A 914 29.19 -41.16 24.62
N ARG A 915 28.87 -41.04 25.92
CA ARG A 915 29.72 -41.52 27.03
C ARG A 915 29.70 -43.05 27.13
N ILE A 916 28.55 -43.70 26.93
CA ILE A 916 28.44 -45.17 26.84
C ILE A 916 29.23 -45.69 25.63
N GLU A 917 29.07 -45.04 24.47
CA GLU A 917 29.83 -45.32 23.25
C GLU A 917 31.33 -45.14 23.47
N GLN A 918 31.78 -44.04 24.08
CA GLN A 918 33.19 -43.81 24.43
C GLN A 918 33.73 -44.83 25.44
N LEU A 919 32.92 -45.32 26.39
CA LEU A 919 33.33 -46.37 27.33
C LEU A 919 33.45 -47.73 26.61
N ALA A 920 32.54 -48.04 25.69
CA ALA A 920 32.60 -49.24 24.85
C ALA A 920 33.76 -49.18 23.83
N GLU A 921 33.99 -48.02 23.20
CA GLU A 921 35.12 -47.76 22.30
C GLU A 921 36.45 -47.85 23.05
N ARG A 922 36.54 -47.32 24.28
CA ARG A 922 37.72 -47.49 25.14
C ARG A 922 37.90 -48.94 25.59
N ALA A 923 36.84 -49.70 25.84
CA ALA A 923 36.95 -51.14 26.09
C ALA A 923 37.46 -51.89 24.86
N MET A 924 36.97 -51.58 23.66
CA MET A 924 37.47 -52.13 22.39
C MET A 924 38.92 -51.70 22.11
N THR A 925 39.31 -50.47 22.43
CA THR A 925 40.63 -49.91 22.09
C THR A 925 41.71 -50.25 23.13
N GLU A 926 41.43 -50.13 24.43
CA GLU A 926 42.38 -50.47 25.50
C GLU A 926 42.42 -51.99 25.78
N LEU A 927 41.31 -52.71 25.55
CA LEU A 927 41.16 -54.11 25.96
C LEU A 927 40.77 -55.07 24.82
N GLY A 928 40.26 -54.62 23.68
CA GLY A 928 39.80 -55.52 22.61
C GLY A 928 38.56 -56.34 22.99
N LEU A 929 37.75 -55.85 23.93
CA LEU A 929 36.54 -56.53 24.43
C LEU A 929 35.31 -55.69 24.09
N GLY A 930 34.33 -56.34 23.43
CA GLY A 930 33.01 -55.74 23.19
C GLY A 930 32.23 -55.54 24.49
N SER A 931 31.32 -54.56 24.52
CA SER A 931 30.54 -54.18 25.70
C SER A 931 29.82 -55.36 26.37
N GLU A 932 29.17 -56.23 25.58
CA GLU A 932 28.50 -57.43 26.08
C GLU A 932 29.46 -58.41 26.76
N VAL A 933 30.60 -58.69 26.13
CA VAL A 933 31.63 -59.61 26.66
C VAL A 933 32.30 -59.04 27.91
N LEU A 934 32.59 -57.72 27.91
CA LEU A 934 33.17 -57.03 29.06
C LEU A 934 32.24 -57.13 30.29
N LEU A 935 30.95 -56.91 30.11
CA LEU A 935 29.96 -57.04 31.18
C LEU A 935 29.77 -58.51 31.60
N ALA A 936 29.67 -59.44 30.62
CA ALA A 936 29.40 -60.85 30.88
C ALA A 936 30.57 -61.61 31.55
N GLU A 937 31.83 -61.24 31.28
CA GLU A 937 33.02 -61.92 31.83
C GLU A 937 33.72 -61.13 32.96
N PHE A 938 33.65 -59.78 32.92
CA PHE A 938 34.37 -58.90 33.86
C PHE A 938 33.45 -57.99 34.69
N GLY A 939 32.13 -58.06 34.51
CA GLY A 939 31.17 -57.31 35.33
C GLY A 939 31.20 -57.67 36.84
N PRO A 940 30.61 -56.82 37.70
CA PRO A 940 30.68 -56.96 39.17
C PRO A 940 30.17 -58.30 39.75
N GLU A 941 29.35 -59.05 39.00
CA GLU A 941 28.82 -60.34 39.43
C GLU A 941 29.84 -61.49 39.26
N ASN A 942 30.90 -61.29 38.45
CA ASN A 942 31.93 -62.29 38.21
C ASN A 942 33.07 -62.24 39.23
N PRO A 943 33.49 -63.39 39.80
CA PRO A 943 34.60 -63.43 40.75
C PRO A 943 35.94 -63.09 40.09
N VAL A 944 36.89 -62.66 40.90
CA VAL A 944 38.17 -62.07 40.50
C VAL A 944 39.31 -63.09 40.67
N PRO A 945 40.10 -63.38 39.61
CA PRO A 945 41.17 -64.37 39.66
C PRO A 945 42.46 -63.82 40.30
N VAL A 946 43.16 -64.68 41.03
CA VAL A 946 44.47 -64.40 41.65
C VAL A 946 45.58 -64.81 40.69
N LEU A 947 46.24 -63.83 40.06
CA LEU A 947 47.23 -64.04 39.00
C LEU A 947 48.70 -63.96 39.47
N THR A 948 48.93 -63.45 40.67
CA THR A 948 50.26 -63.24 41.27
C THR A 948 50.29 -63.70 42.72
N ARG A 949 51.48 -64.09 43.21
CA ARG A 949 51.70 -64.39 44.63
C ARG A 949 51.62 -63.11 45.48
N PRO A 950 51.44 -63.20 46.81
CA PRO A 950 51.40 -62.02 47.71
C PRO A 950 52.66 -61.13 47.72
N ASP A 951 53.77 -61.58 47.12
CA ASP A 951 55.01 -60.81 46.92
C ASP A 951 55.10 -60.12 45.54
N GLY A 952 54.09 -60.29 44.68
CA GLY A 952 54.06 -59.75 43.32
C GLY A 952 54.80 -60.59 42.28
N THR A 953 55.23 -61.82 42.61
CA THR A 953 55.83 -62.74 41.63
C THR A 953 54.78 -63.51 40.82
N ALA A 954 55.16 -63.88 39.60
CA ALA A 954 54.37 -64.74 38.74
C ALA A 954 54.21 -66.15 39.35
N LEU A 955 53.02 -66.74 39.21
CA LEU A 955 52.81 -68.16 39.44
C LEU A 955 53.57 -68.98 38.39
N THR A 956 54.10 -70.11 38.80
CA THR A 956 54.83 -71.10 37.99
C THR A 956 54.09 -72.44 37.98
N GLU A 957 54.46 -73.36 37.09
CA GLU A 957 53.75 -74.65 36.91
C GLU A 957 53.79 -75.56 38.15
N ASP A 958 54.63 -75.23 39.15
CA ASP A 958 54.76 -75.92 40.44
C ASP A 958 53.94 -75.28 41.60
N ASP A 959 53.13 -74.23 41.37
CA ASP A 959 52.37 -73.53 42.42
C ASP A 959 50.90 -73.99 42.60
N GLU A 960 50.41 -73.99 43.85
CA GLU A 960 48.97 -74.11 44.14
C GLU A 960 48.25 -72.78 43.85
N VAL A 961 47.16 -72.82 43.08
CA VAL A 961 46.37 -71.65 42.67
C VAL A 961 45.23 -71.36 43.68
N PRO A 962 45.13 -70.14 44.27
CA PRO A 962 44.07 -69.80 45.21
C PRO A 962 42.67 -69.67 44.59
N GLU A 963 41.63 -69.84 45.42
CA GLU A 963 40.23 -69.62 45.00
C GLU A 963 39.93 -68.13 44.67
N PRO A 964 39.13 -67.84 43.62
CA PRO A 964 38.70 -66.49 43.26
C PRO A 964 37.88 -65.75 44.33
N VAL A 965 37.94 -64.41 44.33
CA VAL A 965 37.29 -63.54 45.34
C VAL A 965 36.19 -62.63 44.75
N PRO A 966 35.18 -62.17 45.52
CA PRO A 966 34.15 -61.25 45.02
C PRO A 966 34.70 -59.89 44.56
N PHE A 967 34.00 -59.23 43.63
CA PHE A 967 34.35 -57.87 43.19
C PHE A 967 34.02 -56.81 44.26
N VAL A 968 35.00 -55.96 44.56
CA VAL A 968 34.83 -54.75 45.39
C VAL A 968 35.59 -53.62 44.72
N ARG A 969 34.89 -52.59 44.21
CA ARG A 969 35.47 -51.51 43.40
C ARG A 969 36.69 -50.85 44.07
N ALA A 970 36.59 -50.49 45.36
CA ALA A 970 37.68 -49.86 46.10
C ALA A 970 38.92 -50.76 46.24
N GLU A 971 38.76 -52.09 46.23
CA GLU A 971 39.85 -53.04 46.27
C GLU A 971 40.44 -53.30 44.89
N GLN A 972 39.61 -53.33 43.83
CA GLN A 972 40.10 -53.39 42.45
C GLN A 972 40.80 -52.10 42.03
N GLU A 973 40.36 -50.92 42.48
CA GLU A 973 41.12 -49.67 42.35
C GLU A 973 42.45 -49.73 43.09
N LYS A 974 42.49 -50.33 44.30
CA LYS A 974 43.72 -50.51 45.08
C LYS A 974 44.67 -51.53 44.43
N ARG A 975 44.13 -52.57 43.79
CA ARG A 975 44.85 -53.59 43.01
C ARG A 975 45.40 -52.99 41.72
N LEU A 976 44.58 -52.29 40.93
CA LEU A 976 45.01 -51.55 39.74
C LEU A 976 46.11 -50.56 40.12
N ARG A 977 45.90 -49.71 41.14
CA ARG A 977 46.93 -48.79 41.66
C ARG A 977 48.18 -49.52 42.20
N ALA A 978 48.10 -50.79 42.60
CA ALA A 978 49.28 -51.59 43.01
C ALA A 978 50.01 -52.17 41.79
N ALA A 979 49.29 -52.78 40.85
CA ALA A 979 49.83 -53.30 39.60
C ALA A 979 50.43 -52.18 38.73
N GLU A 980 49.76 -51.03 38.62
CA GLU A 980 50.28 -49.82 37.97
C GLU A 980 51.47 -49.20 38.71
N ARG A 981 51.54 -49.28 40.06
CA ARG A 981 52.75 -48.90 40.79
C ARG A 981 53.90 -49.88 40.54
N ASN A 982 53.64 -51.18 40.47
CA ASN A 982 54.66 -52.19 40.14
C ASN A 982 55.15 -52.01 38.70
N LEU A 983 54.25 -51.75 37.75
CA LEU A 983 54.56 -51.38 36.37
C LEU A 983 55.37 -50.07 36.31
N ALA A 984 55.02 -49.05 37.09
CA ALA A 984 55.77 -47.79 37.17
C ALA A 984 57.14 -47.93 37.87
N VAL A 985 57.30 -48.86 38.81
CA VAL A 985 58.58 -49.20 39.47
C VAL A 985 59.50 -49.99 38.52
N LEU A 986 58.93 -50.81 37.63
CA LEU A 986 59.66 -51.36 36.47
C LEU A 986 60.00 -50.27 35.41
N GLY A 987 59.44 -49.06 35.55
CA GLY A 987 59.58 -47.94 34.63
C GLY A 987 58.62 -48.04 33.42
N LYS A 988 58.77 -47.15 32.44
CA LYS A 988 58.19 -47.39 31.11
C LYS A 988 58.93 -48.56 30.45
N VAL A 989 58.53 -49.77 30.81
CA VAL A 989 58.91 -50.99 30.11
C VAL A 989 58.25 -50.93 28.74
N ASN A 990 59.07 -50.86 27.71
CA ASN A 990 58.63 -50.56 26.38
C ASN A 990 58.66 -51.86 25.54
N PRO A 991 57.54 -52.60 25.41
CA PRO A 991 57.49 -53.81 24.58
C PRO A 991 57.74 -53.49 23.11
N LEU A 992 57.37 -52.27 22.70
CA LEU A 992 57.59 -51.70 21.38
C LEU A 992 58.98 -51.05 21.25
N ALA A 993 59.95 -51.23 22.17
CA ALA A 993 61.22 -50.48 22.12
C ALA A 993 62.09 -50.70 20.86
N LEU A 994 61.81 -51.75 20.08
CA LEU A 994 62.30 -51.89 18.71
C LEU A 994 61.52 -50.96 17.77
N GLU A 995 60.21 -51.17 17.68
CA GLU A 995 59.29 -50.50 16.76
C GLU A 995 59.16 -48.99 17.02
N GLU A 996 59.04 -48.55 18.28
CA GLU A 996 59.07 -47.14 18.68
C GLU A 996 60.41 -46.46 18.37
N PHE A 997 61.54 -47.17 18.32
CA PHE A 997 62.82 -46.54 17.94
C PHE A 997 62.82 -46.18 16.45
N GLU A 998 62.28 -47.06 15.60
CA GLU A 998 62.12 -46.84 14.17
C GLU A 998 60.99 -45.82 13.91
N ALA A 999 59.84 -45.96 14.57
CA ALA A 999 58.69 -45.06 14.44
C ALA A 999 58.96 -43.64 15.02
N LEU A 1000 59.80 -43.46 16.05
CA LEU A 1000 60.24 -42.12 16.47
C LEU A 1000 61.24 -41.50 15.49
N GLN A 1001 61.98 -42.32 14.73
CA GLN A 1001 62.86 -41.84 13.66
C GLN A 1001 62.04 -41.38 12.45
N GLU A 1002 61.04 -42.16 12.02
CA GLU A 1002 60.07 -41.76 10.98
C GLU A 1002 59.22 -40.56 11.43
N ARG A 1003 58.72 -40.55 12.66
CA ARG A 1003 57.96 -39.41 13.20
C ARG A 1003 58.80 -38.15 13.34
N HIS A 1004 60.12 -38.24 13.58
CA HIS A 1004 61.01 -37.09 13.48
C HIS A 1004 61.13 -36.60 12.03
N ALA A 1005 61.14 -37.48 11.04
CA ALA A 1005 61.14 -37.08 9.63
C ALA A 1005 59.81 -36.41 9.23
N PHE A 1006 58.67 -37.06 9.51
CA PHE A 1006 57.34 -36.54 9.23
C PHE A 1006 57.05 -35.21 9.97
N LEU A 1007 57.43 -35.07 11.24
CA LEU A 1007 57.26 -33.80 11.95
C LEU A 1007 58.21 -32.71 11.44
N ALA A 1008 59.37 -33.06 10.87
CA ALA A 1008 60.23 -32.09 10.18
C ALA A 1008 59.61 -31.64 8.86
N GLU A 1009 59.06 -32.57 8.08
CA GLU A 1009 58.33 -32.30 6.83
C GLU A 1009 57.07 -31.45 7.09
N GLN A 1010 56.27 -31.78 8.10
CA GLN A 1010 55.11 -30.98 8.51
C GLN A 1010 55.49 -29.60 9.09
N LEU A 1011 56.63 -29.48 9.77
CA LEU A 1011 57.18 -28.17 10.17
C LEU A 1011 57.61 -27.35 8.95
N GLU A 1012 58.20 -28.00 7.93
CA GLU A 1012 58.59 -27.35 6.67
C GLU A 1012 57.36 -26.96 5.84
N ASP A 1013 56.31 -27.78 5.81
CA ASP A 1013 55.01 -27.52 5.19
C ASP A 1013 54.23 -26.40 5.88
N LEU A 1014 54.26 -26.31 7.22
CA LEU A 1014 53.65 -25.20 7.96
C LEU A 1014 54.49 -23.93 7.91
N ARG A 1015 55.82 -24.03 7.76
CA ARG A 1015 56.68 -22.90 7.38
C ARG A 1015 56.37 -22.43 5.97
N ARG A 1016 56.17 -23.34 5.01
CA ARG A 1016 55.68 -23.01 3.67
C ARG A 1016 54.30 -22.37 3.77
N THR A 1017 53.35 -22.95 4.50
CA THR A 1017 52.01 -22.36 4.69
C THR A 1017 52.04 -20.98 5.36
N ARG A 1018 52.95 -20.74 6.32
CA ARG A 1018 53.20 -19.39 6.88
C ARG A 1018 53.82 -18.48 5.85
N GLN A 1019 54.76 -18.95 5.04
CA GLN A 1019 55.36 -18.20 3.94
C GLN A 1019 54.30 -17.88 2.87
N ASP A 1020 53.50 -18.85 2.42
CA ASP A 1020 52.36 -18.68 1.51
C ASP A 1020 51.33 -17.69 2.08
N LEU A 1021 51.06 -17.70 3.39
CA LEU A 1021 50.18 -16.71 4.03
C LEU A 1021 50.83 -15.32 4.11
N LEU A 1022 52.14 -15.23 4.38
CA LEU A 1022 52.90 -13.98 4.36
C LEU A 1022 53.04 -13.44 2.92
N ASP A 1023 53.16 -14.32 1.93
CA ASP A 1023 53.29 -14.03 0.51
C ASP A 1023 51.93 -13.67 -0.08
N ILE A 1024 50.83 -14.29 0.35
CA ILE A 1024 49.46 -13.82 0.06
C ILE A 1024 49.19 -12.49 0.75
N ILE A 1025 49.69 -12.26 1.98
CA ILE A 1025 49.57 -10.95 2.64
C ILE A 1025 50.44 -9.91 1.92
N ALA A 1026 51.61 -10.28 1.42
CA ALA A 1026 52.52 -9.41 0.66
C ALA A 1026 52.07 -9.21 -0.80
N GLU A 1027 51.40 -10.17 -1.42
CA GLU A 1027 50.75 -10.08 -2.73
C GLU A 1027 49.51 -9.20 -2.61
N VAL A 1028 48.66 -9.43 -1.60
CA VAL A 1028 47.52 -8.56 -1.29
C VAL A 1028 48.00 -7.17 -0.94
N ASP A 1029 49.07 -6.99 -0.16
CA ASP A 1029 49.63 -5.66 0.10
C ASP A 1029 50.30 -5.05 -1.13
N THR A 1030 51.01 -5.81 -1.96
CA THR A 1030 51.59 -5.30 -3.22
C THR A 1030 50.47 -4.90 -4.18
N ARG A 1031 49.37 -5.65 -4.23
CA ARG A 1031 48.20 -5.36 -5.05
C ARG A 1031 47.39 -4.19 -4.49
N VAL A 1032 47.25 -4.08 -3.17
CA VAL A 1032 46.65 -2.91 -2.48
C VAL A 1032 47.49 -1.67 -2.76
N GLN A 1033 48.82 -1.74 -2.60
CA GLN A 1033 49.74 -0.64 -2.90
C GLN A 1033 49.73 -0.28 -4.38
N GLN A 1034 49.73 -1.26 -5.28
CA GLN A 1034 49.66 -1.04 -6.72
C GLN A 1034 48.33 -0.39 -7.10
N VAL A 1035 47.20 -0.98 -6.74
CA VAL A 1035 45.86 -0.47 -7.08
C VAL A 1035 45.61 0.90 -6.44
N PHE A 1036 46.10 1.14 -5.22
CA PHE A 1036 46.04 2.46 -4.59
C PHE A 1036 46.99 3.47 -5.24
N ALA A 1037 48.21 3.09 -5.67
CA ALA A 1037 49.15 3.98 -6.34
C ALA A 1037 48.70 4.30 -7.78
N GLU A 1038 48.16 3.32 -8.51
CA GLU A 1038 47.50 3.49 -9.81
C GLU A 1038 46.29 4.42 -9.65
N ALA A 1039 45.37 4.13 -8.74
CA ALA A 1039 44.21 4.99 -8.49
C ALA A 1039 44.61 6.39 -8.00
N TYR A 1040 45.61 6.52 -7.12
CA TYR A 1040 46.13 7.83 -6.72
C TYR A 1040 46.71 8.59 -7.91
N ALA A 1041 47.50 7.94 -8.78
CA ALA A 1041 48.06 8.58 -9.98
C ALA A 1041 46.98 8.87 -11.06
N ASP A 1042 45.88 8.11 -11.10
CA ASP A 1042 44.73 8.41 -11.95
C ASP A 1042 43.96 9.62 -11.43
N VAL A 1043 43.65 9.65 -10.13
CA VAL A 1043 42.94 10.74 -9.45
C VAL A 1043 43.80 12.01 -9.39
N GLU A 1044 45.11 11.93 -9.22
CA GLU A 1044 46.05 13.08 -9.26
C GLU A 1044 46.12 13.69 -10.67
N ARG A 1045 46.25 12.86 -11.71
CA ARG A 1045 46.20 13.32 -13.11
C ARG A 1045 44.83 13.83 -13.52
N ALA A 1046 43.74 13.29 -12.96
CA ALA A 1046 42.41 13.86 -13.13
C ALA A 1046 42.32 15.21 -12.40
N PHE A 1047 42.83 15.31 -11.17
CA PHE A 1047 42.78 16.51 -10.34
C PHE A 1047 43.55 17.68 -10.93
N GLU A 1048 44.78 17.50 -11.44
CA GLU A 1048 45.47 18.60 -12.12
C GLU A 1048 44.67 19.12 -13.34
N ARG A 1049 44.00 18.22 -14.10
CA ARG A 1049 43.19 18.59 -15.28
C ARG A 1049 41.87 19.26 -14.92
N VAL A 1050 41.10 18.68 -14.00
CA VAL A 1050 39.81 19.19 -13.50
C VAL A 1050 40.01 20.50 -12.77
N PHE A 1051 41.02 20.60 -11.90
CA PHE A 1051 41.33 21.84 -11.17
C PHE A 1051 41.76 22.95 -12.13
N ALA A 1052 42.60 22.67 -13.14
CA ALA A 1052 43.01 23.69 -14.11
C ALA A 1052 41.86 24.17 -15.02
N ARG A 1053 40.87 23.31 -15.30
CA ARG A 1053 39.62 23.69 -15.97
C ARG A 1053 38.75 24.59 -15.08
N LEU A 1054 38.47 24.16 -13.84
CA LEU A 1054 37.59 24.88 -12.90
C LEU A 1054 38.22 26.21 -12.42
N PHE A 1055 39.54 26.24 -12.20
CA PHE A 1055 40.34 27.42 -11.81
C PHE A 1055 41.37 27.80 -12.89
N PRO A 1056 41.01 28.54 -13.95
CA PRO A 1056 41.96 28.98 -14.97
C PRO A 1056 43.13 29.79 -14.38
N GLY A 1057 44.36 29.31 -14.59
CA GLY A 1057 45.57 29.91 -14.03
C GLY A 1057 45.82 29.63 -12.54
N GLY A 1058 45.06 28.71 -11.93
CA GLY A 1058 45.37 28.12 -10.64
C GLY A 1058 46.17 26.81 -10.75
N GLU A 1059 46.82 26.41 -9.67
CA GLU A 1059 47.46 25.09 -9.52
C GLU A 1059 46.77 24.32 -8.39
N GLY A 1060 46.28 23.12 -8.67
CA GLY A 1060 45.80 22.18 -7.65
C GLY A 1060 46.61 20.90 -7.74
N ARG A 1061 47.09 20.38 -6.60
CA ARG A 1061 47.80 19.10 -6.50
C ARG A 1061 47.36 18.31 -5.28
N LEU A 1062 47.33 17.00 -5.44
CA LEU A 1062 47.31 16.09 -4.30
C LEU A 1062 48.74 15.97 -3.75
N VAL A 1063 48.85 15.75 -2.44
CA VAL A 1063 50.13 15.59 -1.75
C VAL A 1063 50.00 14.46 -0.75
N LEU A 1064 50.79 13.41 -0.96
CA LEU A 1064 50.97 12.32 0.00
C LEU A 1064 51.67 12.85 1.24
N THR A 1065 51.13 12.57 2.44
CA THR A 1065 51.76 12.98 3.70
C THR A 1065 53.09 12.25 3.94
N GLU A 1066 53.19 10.99 3.51
CA GLU A 1066 54.40 10.17 3.55
C GLU A 1066 54.65 9.54 2.16
N PRO A 1067 55.24 10.28 1.20
CA PRO A 1067 55.43 9.80 -0.17
C PRO A 1067 56.20 8.47 -0.24
N GLY A 1068 55.64 7.51 -0.98
CA GLY A 1068 56.20 6.16 -1.15
C GLY A 1068 55.73 5.13 -0.11
N GLN A 1069 55.12 5.52 1.01
CA GLN A 1069 54.52 4.59 1.96
C GLN A 1069 53.04 4.33 1.66
N TRP A 1070 52.77 3.65 0.54
CA TRP A 1070 51.43 3.48 -0.02
C TRP A 1070 50.40 2.81 0.91
N LEU A 1071 50.81 2.06 1.93
CA LEU A 1071 49.92 1.44 2.93
C LEU A 1071 49.47 2.37 4.06
N THR A 1072 50.22 3.43 4.36
CA THR A 1072 50.02 4.28 5.56
C THR A 1072 49.86 5.76 5.24
N THR A 1073 50.33 6.22 4.08
CA THR A 1073 50.27 7.63 3.68
C THR A 1073 48.85 8.16 3.61
N GLY A 1074 48.62 9.36 4.14
CA GLY A 1074 47.40 10.14 3.94
C GLY A 1074 47.48 10.99 2.67
N VAL A 1075 46.33 11.54 2.24
CA VAL A 1075 46.18 12.39 1.06
C VAL A 1075 45.72 13.78 1.48
N ASP A 1076 46.59 14.79 1.38
CA ASP A 1076 46.22 16.19 1.54
C ASP A 1076 46.10 16.90 0.18
N VAL A 1077 45.46 18.07 0.16
CA VAL A 1077 45.11 18.78 -1.08
C VAL A 1077 45.69 20.20 -1.05
N GLU A 1078 46.77 20.44 -1.80
CA GLU A 1078 47.26 21.81 -2.05
C GLU A 1078 46.46 22.46 -3.19
N ALA A 1079 45.81 23.58 -2.89
CA ALA A 1079 45.03 24.36 -3.85
C ALA A 1079 45.49 25.82 -3.89
N ARG A 1080 45.86 26.31 -5.08
CA ARG A 1080 46.38 27.67 -5.33
C ARG A 1080 45.52 28.38 -6.37
N PRO A 1081 44.51 29.16 -5.97
CA PRO A 1081 43.79 30.04 -6.88
C PRO A 1081 44.73 31.09 -7.51
N ALA A 1082 44.42 31.50 -8.74
CA ALA A 1082 45.22 32.44 -9.51
C ALA A 1082 45.60 33.70 -8.68
N GLY A 1083 46.90 33.99 -8.58
CA GLY A 1083 47.43 35.17 -7.89
C GLY A 1083 47.63 35.06 -6.37
N LYS A 1084 47.30 33.94 -5.71
CA LYS A 1084 47.47 33.77 -4.24
C LYS A 1084 48.48 32.67 -3.86
N LYS A 1085 49.38 32.94 -2.91
CA LYS A 1085 50.30 31.95 -2.32
C LYS A 1085 49.67 31.19 -1.13
N VAL A 1086 48.56 30.49 -1.35
CA VAL A 1086 47.89 29.70 -0.28
C VAL A 1086 48.40 28.25 -0.28
N LYS A 1087 48.41 27.62 0.91
CA LYS A 1087 48.91 26.24 1.14
C LYS A 1087 48.03 25.38 2.07
N ARG A 1088 46.86 25.87 2.50
CA ARG A 1088 45.93 25.13 3.38
C ARG A 1088 44.48 25.47 3.02
N LEU A 1089 43.63 24.45 2.91
CA LEU A 1089 42.20 24.57 2.56
C LEU A 1089 41.43 25.51 3.51
N SER A 1090 41.84 25.59 4.78
CA SER A 1090 41.22 26.45 5.81
C SER A 1090 41.42 27.96 5.60
N LEU A 1091 42.22 28.38 4.62
CA LEU A 1091 42.50 29.78 4.30
C LEU A 1091 41.86 30.24 2.96
N LEU A 1092 41.04 29.40 2.34
CA LEU A 1092 40.26 29.70 1.14
C LEU A 1092 38.85 30.19 1.53
N SER A 1093 38.21 30.98 0.67
CA SER A 1093 36.82 31.43 0.87
C SER A 1093 35.81 30.28 0.75
N GLY A 1094 34.57 30.50 1.19
CA GLY A 1094 33.50 29.48 1.18
C GLY A 1094 33.37 28.75 -0.16
N GLY A 1095 33.07 29.49 -1.23
CA GLY A 1095 32.92 28.94 -2.58
C GLY A 1095 34.24 28.40 -3.17
N GLU A 1096 35.39 29.01 -2.89
CA GLU A 1096 36.69 28.44 -3.29
C GLU A 1096 36.86 27.02 -2.69
N ARG A 1097 36.58 26.82 -1.40
CA ARG A 1097 36.68 25.49 -0.75
C ARG A 1097 35.71 24.48 -1.36
N SER A 1098 34.43 24.85 -1.53
CA SER A 1098 33.43 23.97 -2.14
C SER A 1098 33.86 23.56 -3.56
N LEU A 1099 34.42 24.48 -4.35
CA LEU A 1099 34.92 24.17 -5.69
C LEU A 1099 36.17 23.27 -5.68
N VAL A 1100 37.04 23.33 -4.65
CA VAL A 1100 38.13 22.34 -4.48
C VAL A 1100 37.58 20.95 -4.11
N ALA A 1101 36.53 20.87 -3.28
CA ALA A 1101 35.88 19.59 -2.94
C ALA A 1101 35.21 18.96 -4.17
N VAL A 1102 34.47 19.75 -4.94
CA VAL A 1102 33.89 19.34 -6.23
C VAL A 1102 34.99 18.93 -7.21
N ALA A 1103 36.10 19.66 -7.30
CA ALA A 1103 37.22 19.28 -8.16
C ALA A 1103 37.80 17.90 -7.77
N PHE A 1104 37.99 17.62 -6.47
CA PHE A 1104 38.49 16.33 -5.99
C PHE A 1104 37.52 15.19 -6.29
N LEU A 1105 36.24 15.40 -6.00
CA LEU A 1105 35.17 14.43 -6.21
C LEU A 1105 34.93 14.11 -7.70
N VAL A 1106 34.89 15.13 -8.56
CA VAL A 1106 34.79 14.94 -10.03
C VAL A 1106 36.05 14.26 -10.59
N SER A 1107 37.22 14.48 -9.99
CA SER A 1107 38.46 13.78 -10.36
C SER A 1107 38.45 12.31 -9.97
N LEU A 1108 37.79 11.96 -8.87
CA LEU A 1108 37.53 10.57 -8.49
C LEU A 1108 36.68 9.87 -9.55
N PHE A 1109 35.60 10.53 -10.00
CA PHE A 1109 34.69 10.01 -11.03
C PHE A 1109 35.35 9.87 -12.41
N MET A 1110 36.15 10.85 -12.83
CA MET A 1110 36.91 10.77 -14.09
C MET A 1110 38.04 9.73 -14.05
N ALA A 1111 38.55 9.37 -12.87
CA ALA A 1111 39.58 8.34 -12.71
C ALA A 1111 38.98 6.92 -12.59
N ARG A 1112 37.80 6.80 -11.98
CA ARG A 1112 37.09 5.53 -11.74
C ARG A 1112 35.59 5.74 -12.04
N PRO A 1113 35.16 5.64 -13.32
CA PRO A 1113 33.77 5.82 -13.69
C PRO A 1113 32.90 4.70 -13.12
N SER A 1114 31.83 5.09 -12.42
CA SER A 1114 30.76 4.22 -11.93
C SER A 1114 29.64 4.16 -13.00
N PRO A 1115 28.79 3.11 -13.02
CA PRO A 1115 27.70 3.01 -13.99
C PRO A 1115 26.73 4.20 -13.95
N PHE A 1116 26.50 4.76 -12.76
CA PHE A 1116 25.72 5.97 -12.55
C PHE A 1116 26.26 6.80 -11.37
N TYR A 1117 25.86 8.07 -11.31
CA TYR A 1117 26.11 9.03 -10.23
C TYR A 1117 24.84 9.77 -9.84
N ILE A 1118 24.67 10.07 -8.55
CA ILE A 1118 23.51 10.77 -7.99
C ILE A 1118 24.01 12.00 -7.22
N LEU A 1119 23.59 13.20 -7.61
CA LEU A 1119 24.12 14.48 -7.10
C LEU A 1119 22.97 15.36 -6.56
N ASP A 1120 22.97 15.73 -5.27
CA ASP A 1120 21.91 16.53 -4.62
C ASP A 1120 22.39 17.95 -4.28
N GLU A 1121 22.02 18.92 -5.12
CA GLU A 1121 22.34 20.37 -5.00
C GLU A 1121 23.84 20.70 -4.83
N VAL A 1122 24.71 19.85 -5.38
CA VAL A 1122 26.20 19.96 -5.36
C VAL A 1122 26.70 21.30 -5.89
N GLU A 1123 25.99 21.88 -6.85
CA GLU A 1123 26.32 23.13 -7.51
C GLU A 1123 25.85 24.39 -6.78
N ALA A 1124 25.04 24.26 -5.72
CA ALA A 1124 24.37 25.38 -5.04
C ALA A 1124 25.32 26.40 -4.37
N ALA A 1125 26.61 26.06 -4.22
CA ALA A 1125 27.64 26.93 -3.65
C ALA A 1125 28.53 27.62 -4.71
N LEU A 1126 28.23 27.47 -6.00
CA LEU A 1126 29.05 27.96 -7.12
C LEU A 1126 28.45 29.22 -7.77
N ASP A 1127 29.31 30.01 -8.42
CA ASP A 1127 28.88 31.13 -9.29
C ASP A 1127 28.61 30.66 -10.73
N ASP A 1128 27.91 31.48 -11.53
CA ASP A 1128 27.55 31.16 -12.92
C ASP A 1128 28.73 30.77 -13.81
N THR A 1129 29.94 31.25 -13.49
CA THR A 1129 31.15 31.04 -14.29
C THR A 1129 31.80 29.70 -13.99
N ASN A 1130 31.90 29.34 -12.71
CA ASN A 1130 32.41 28.04 -12.28
C ASN A 1130 31.37 26.92 -12.49
N LEU A 1131 30.08 27.24 -12.39
CA LEU A 1131 28.97 26.37 -12.80
C LEU A 1131 29.13 25.95 -14.27
N GLY A 1132 29.34 26.89 -15.19
CA GLY A 1132 29.55 26.58 -16.61
C GLY A 1132 30.66 25.55 -16.85
N ARG A 1133 31.79 25.69 -16.15
CA ARG A 1133 32.94 24.77 -16.25
C ARG A 1133 32.68 23.39 -15.64
N LEU A 1134 31.79 23.30 -14.64
CA LEU A 1134 31.34 22.03 -14.07
C LEU A 1134 30.43 21.30 -15.05
N LEU A 1135 29.54 22.03 -15.73
CA LEU A 1135 28.63 21.48 -16.74
C LEU A 1135 29.37 20.92 -17.97
N GLU A 1136 30.45 21.57 -18.42
CA GLU A 1136 31.37 21.03 -19.43
C GLU A 1136 31.92 19.64 -19.04
N ILE A 1137 32.16 19.39 -17.75
CA ILE A 1137 32.66 18.08 -17.26
C ILE A 1137 31.52 17.07 -17.09
N TYR A 1138 30.30 17.51 -16.75
CA TYR A 1138 29.12 16.65 -16.77
C TYR A 1138 28.80 16.17 -18.20
N GLU A 1139 28.96 17.01 -19.22
CA GLU A 1139 28.82 16.59 -20.62
C GLU A 1139 29.95 15.64 -21.09
N GLU A 1140 31.14 15.69 -20.48
CA GLU A 1140 32.20 14.68 -20.71
C GLU A 1140 31.83 13.33 -20.05
N LEU A 1141 31.39 13.34 -18.78
CA LEU A 1141 30.97 12.15 -18.02
C LEU A 1141 29.70 11.48 -18.58
N ARG A 1142 28.80 12.24 -19.23
CA ARG A 1142 27.60 11.74 -19.94
C ARG A 1142 27.91 10.64 -20.97
N SER A 1143 29.15 10.58 -21.48
CA SER A 1143 29.58 9.58 -22.45
C SER A 1143 29.93 8.21 -21.84
N THR A 1144 30.11 8.13 -20.51
CA THR A 1144 30.60 6.93 -19.80
C THR A 1144 29.79 6.56 -18.55
N SER A 1145 28.90 7.44 -18.09
CA SER A 1145 28.11 7.24 -16.87
C SER A 1145 26.73 7.92 -16.98
N GLN A 1146 25.72 7.36 -16.32
CA GLN A 1146 24.41 8.02 -16.15
C GLN A 1146 24.46 9.02 -14.98
N LEU A 1147 23.97 10.26 -15.13
CA LEU A 1147 23.98 11.27 -14.08
C LEU A 1147 22.54 11.66 -13.67
N LEU A 1148 22.20 11.44 -12.40
CA LEU A 1148 20.95 11.91 -11.79
C LEU A 1148 21.26 13.15 -10.93
N VAL A 1149 20.86 14.34 -11.40
CA VAL A 1149 21.24 15.61 -10.76
C VAL A 1149 20.01 16.33 -10.21
N ILE A 1150 19.88 16.45 -8.88
CA ILE A 1150 18.87 17.31 -8.27
C ILE A 1150 19.39 18.73 -8.24
N THR A 1151 18.69 19.64 -8.94
CA THR A 1151 19.15 21.01 -9.16
C THR A 1151 18.02 22.02 -9.15
N HIS A 1152 18.35 23.26 -8.77
CA HIS A 1152 17.52 24.45 -8.99
C HIS A 1152 18.17 25.45 -9.97
N GLN A 1153 19.35 25.14 -10.51
CA GLN A 1153 20.12 26.02 -11.39
C GLN A 1153 19.75 25.81 -12.86
N LYS A 1154 19.31 26.87 -13.54
CA LYS A 1154 18.82 26.80 -14.92
C LYS A 1154 19.85 26.23 -15.90
N ARG A 1155 21.12 26.62 -15.77
CA ARG A 1155 22.20 26.13 -16.63
C ARG A 1155 22.39 24.62 -16.55
N THR A 1156 22.17 24.02 -15.38
CA THR A 1156 22.19 22.57 -15.16
C THR A 1156 21.01 21.86 -15.82
N MET A 1157 19.89 22.55 -15.99
CA MET A 1157 18.71 22.04 -16.70
C MET A 1157 18.89 22.10 -18.22
N GLU A 1158 19.67 23.06 -18.74
CA GLU A 1158 19.93 23.27 -20.17
C GLU A 1158 20.75 22.14 -20.83
N ILE A 1159 21.58 21.42 -20.06
CA ILE A 1159 22.37 20.27 -20.57
C ILE A 1159 21.69 18.90 -20.38
N ALA A 1160 20.51 18.87 -19.76
CA ALA A 1160 19.82 17.62 -19.43
C ALA A 1160 19.23 16.94 -20.66
N ASP A 1161 19.21 15.61 -20.65
CA ASP A 1161 18.52 14.78 -21.65
C ASP A 1161 17.05 14.55 -21.23
N ALA A 1162 16.80 14.40 -19.93
CA ALA A 1162 15.48 14.33 -19.32
C ALA A 1162 15.35 15.26 -18.10
N LEU A 1163 14.19 15.92 -17.96
CA LEU A 1163 13.80 16.70 -16.79
C LEU A 1163 12.66 16.02 -16.04
N TYR A 1164 12.78 15.99 -14.72
CA TYR A 1164 11.75 15.50 -13.79
C TYR A 1164 11.33 16.62 -12.82
N GLY A 1165 10.20 17.25 -13.11
CA GLY A 1165 9.58 18.26 -12.26
C GLY A 1165 8.85 17.67 -11.07
N VAL A 1166 9.47 17.73 -9.88
CA VAL A 1166 8.83 17.39 -8.61
C VAL A 1166 8.06 18.61 -8.10
N THR A 1167 6.73 18.54 -8.18
CA THR A 1167 5.81 19.56 -7.68
C THR A 1167 5.14 19.07 -6.40
N MET A 1168 4.72 19.98 -5.53
CA MET A 1168 3.84 19.66 -4.39
C MET A 1168 2.51 20.36 -4.62
N ARG A 1169 1.41 19.60 -4.57
CA ARG A 1169 0.06 20.15 -4.68
C ARG A 1169 -0.39 20.73 -3.33
N GLY A 1170 -1.48 21.49 -3.33
CA GLY A 1170 -1.99 22.18 -2.12
C GLY A 1170 -2.46 21.25 -0.99
N ASP A 1171 -2.52 19.95 -1.24
CA ASP A 1171 -2.78 18.86 -0.29
C ASP A 1171 -1.52 18.39 0.46
N GLY A 1172 -0.33 18.92 0.12
CA GLY A 1172 0.96 18.53 0.70
C GLY A 1172 1.56 17.24 0.12
N VAL A 1173 1.02 16.72 -0.99
CA VAL A 1173 1.53 15.52 -1.66
C VAL A 1173 2.47 15.90 -2.81
N SER A 1174 3.62 15.22 -2.89
CA SER A 1174 4.55 15.35 -4.02
C SER A 1174 4.04 14.57 -5.23
N ALA A 1175 4.05 15.21 -6.39
CA ALA A 1175 3.72 14.64 -7.70
C ALA A 1175 4.82 14.97 -8.71
N VAL A 1176 5.12 14.01 -9.59
CA VAL A 1176 6.21 14.11 -10.57
C VAL A 1176 5.65 14.29 -11.98
N ILE A 1177 6.27 15.17 -12.76
CA ILE A 1177 6.02 15.41 -14.18
C ILE A 1177 7.33 15.19 -14.93
N SER A 1178 7.31 14.48 -16.06
CA SER A 1178 8.50 14.23 -16.89
C SER A 1178 8.47 15.04 -18.19
N GLN A 1179 9.66 15.39 -18.68
CA GLN A 1179 9.86 15.98 -20.01
C GLN A 1179 11.23 15.57 -20.55
N ARG A 1180 11.29 14.83 -21.67
CA ARG A 1180 12.55 14.63 -22.41
C ARG A 1180 12.89 15.93 -23.18
N LEU A 1181 14.16 16.32 -23.20
CA LEU A 1181 14.65 17.54 -23.86
C LEU A 1181 15.44 17.26 -25.15
N ARG A 1182 16.05 16.08 -25.25
CA ARG A 1182 16.83 15.64 -26.41
C ARG A 1182 16.27 14.30 -26.88
N GLU A 1183 15.96 14.19 -28.17
CA GLU A 1183 15.64 12.91 -28.80
C GLU A 1183 16.95 12.17 -29.11
N THR A 1184 17.02 10.89 -28.76
CA THR A 1184 18.13 10.00 -29.13
C THR A 1184 17.93 9.49 -30.55
N GLU A 1185 18.88 9.77 -31.45
CA GLU A 1185 18.98 9.00 -32.69
C GLU A 1185 19.23 7.51 -32.33
N PRO A 1186 18.55 6.55 -32.98
CA PRO A 1186 18.73 5.13 -32.69
C PRO A 1186 20.12 4.68 -33.12
N VAL A 1187 20.90 4.18 -32.15
CA VAL A 1187 22.18 3.51 -32.42
C VAL A 1187 21.89 2.17 -33.12
N ALA A 1188 22.67 1.86 -34.15
CA ALA A 1188 22.52 0.68 -35.01
C ALA A 1188 23.53 -0.43 -34.67
#